data_AF-A0A1S6K7X0-F1
#
_entry.id   AF-A0A1S6K7X0-F1
#
_cell.length_a   1.000
_cell.length_b   1.000
_cell.length_c   1.000
_cell.angle_alpha   90.00
_cell.angle_beta   90.00
_cell.angle_gamma   90.00
#
_symmetry.space_group_name_H-M   'P 1'
#
loop_
_entity.id
_entity.type
_entity.pdbx_description
1 polymer ?
#
loop_
_entity_poly.entity_id
_entity_poly.type
_entity_poly.pdbx_seq_one_letter_code
_entity_poly.pdbx_strand_id
1 'polypeptide(L)'
;MWLSSARPVEEGSPSASGGMTTKTPLPTQEQLVWTHTVDHAKAHVGISAAAWNAIDFFLGGIGQNLRLFGLLGKEGVQQAMKEARINDQRPLDVQEVGQIAMMWRISRHKLGLPDEDPTPEEGEDLWAMPPGVSARKSKYLACTGGDRKGSTAPKPKAPTRKLPPAYVPPRTAADLAWNIERSARGSLAVKGHSYVEGCEHLRSIFHNGYDAATVIPLSRWDGEMYYEPDPPDWNRAAIYTRHGVFLDLPEAVDYTFFGITAADAKLMDPMQRSCLKQGYRAFVSAKLTRHALRGSLTGVYAGSMNFDWLMDLTGILDRGNMSMLANRIGCALGLSGPGVYIDTGCSSSLVTADMAATHVRRGKTQQGLALGVNALLSPQMYAVRCAGSLLSKVGRSASFDANSDGYVVGEGCGGVVIGYTDQVEQSTPVWIASETMQDGRSAQLTAPSGPAQGELLKNTMRRARVSPPEIAASECQCNGSHLGDPIELGSLEKFHRSGGRKDTLMCLAGKTNKGHGEGNAGMTVLMKTILLVEDHILPPVLHFNKLNPHIDVEGMPFYFISETSLLPYSDKFFLAGSAFGWGGVNAHFVWQSERPKTQLLAQPQYAAMQPLLPPMQMAPQVRQDPPAEGQAEEWSGHVAAPAPEKQGYSLDMVRNMIMETAMNVNDGEALEMDTSLMEAGIDSLAAITFRNELQRKSGLTLKGTLMFDYPTMSEIASHIVELSNG
;
A
#
# COMPACT_ATOMS: atom_id res chain seq x y z
N MET A 1 -33.49 -22.78 -22.01
CA MET A 1 -34.04 -22.50 -23.36
C MET A 1 -33.61 -21.08 -23.70
N TRP A 2 -32.58 -20.79 -24.50
CA TRP A 2 -32.09 -21.40 -25.73
C TRP A 2 -30.55 -21.32 -25.80
N LEU A 3 -29.95 -22.34 -26.41
CA LEU A 3 -28.56 -22.48 -26.83
C LEU A 3 -28.54 -22.70 -28.36
N SER A 4 -27.35 -22.55 -28.96
CA SER A 4 -26.95 -22.80 -30.36
C SER A 4 -27.10 -21.59 -31.29
N SER A 5 -26.13 -21.22 -32.12
CA SER A 5 -25.29 -22.10 -32.96
C SER A 5 -23.99 -21.42 -33.44
N ALA A 6 -22.85 -22.14 -33.37
CA ALA A 6 -21.80 -22.10 -34.40
C ALA A 6 -20.95 -23.38 -34.30
N ARG A 7 -20.86 -24.14 -35.40
CA ARG A 7 -20.03 -25.36 -35.55
C ARG A 7 -18.63 -25.01 -36.07
N PRO A 8 -17.61 -25.84 -35.80
CA PRO A 8 -16.24 -25.66 -36.30
C PRO A 8 -16.04 -26.29 -37.69
N VAL A 9 -15.02 -25.85 -38.42
CA VAL A 9 -14.55 -26.43 -39.68
C VAL A 9 -13.20 -27.12 -39.44
N GLU A 10 -13.14 -28.42 -39.74
CA GLU A 10 -11.91 -29.22 -39.89
C GLU A 10 -11.62 -29.45 -41.37
N GLU A 11 -10.34 -29.47 -41.73
CA GLU A 11 -9.64 -30.24 -42.78
C GLU A 11 -8.22 -29.65 -42.87
N GLY A 12 -7.08 -30.34 -42.93
CA GLY A 12 -6.72 -31.76 -43.02
C GLY A 12 -5.17 -31.81 -43.11
N SER A 13 -4.55 -32.91 -42.68
CA SER A 13 -3.11 -33.16 -42.79
C SER A 13 -2.72 -33.80 -44.13
N PRO A 14 -1.46 -33.65 -44.56
CA PRO A 14 -0.69 -34.87 -44.87
C PRO A 14 0.76 -34.85 -44.39
N SER A 15 1.23 -36.04 -44.00
CA SER A 15 2.61 -36.38 -43.65
C SER A 15 3.49 -36.66 -44.88
N ALA A 16 4.76 -36.23 -44.87
CA ALA A 16 5.95 -37.11 -44.81
C ALA A 16 7.26 -36.44 -45.28
N SER A 17 8.28 -36.53 -44.40
CA SER A 17 9.73 -36.69 -44.63
C SER A 17 10.55 -35.67 -45.43
N GLY A 18 11.55 -35.08 -44.75
CA GLY A 18 12.85 -34.74 -45.36
C GLY A 18 13.52 -33.45 -44.87
N GLY A 19 14.63 -33.57 -44.12
CA GLY A 19 15.70 -32.56 -44.08
C GLY A 19 15.64 -31.52 -42.96
N MET A 20 16.36 -31.80 -41.88
CA MET A 20 16.66 -30.88 -40.78
C MET A 20 17.62 -29.78 -41.28
N THR A 21 17.12 -28.56 -41.49
CA THR A 21 17.93 -27.33 -41.47
C THR A 21 17.19 -26.27 -40.67
N THR A 22 17.85 -25.75 -39.63
CA THR A 22 17.35 -24.69 -38.75
C THR A 22 17.16 -23.40 -39.55
N LYS A 23 15.92 -23.07 -39.92
CA LYS A 23 15.58 -21.74 -40.41
C LYS A 23 15.12 -20.86 -39.23
N THR A 24 15.93 -19.86 -38.93
CA THR A 24 15.58 -18.69 -38.11
C THR A 24 14.27 -18.08 -38.62
N PRO A 25 13.34 -17.61 -37.76
CA PRO A 25 12.13 -16.95 -38.24
C PRO A 25 12.50 -15.69 -39.03
N LEU A 26 11.85 -15.49 -40.18
CA LEU A 26 11.97 -14.22 -40.91
C LEU A 26 11.33 -13.10 -40.08
N PRO A 27 11.97 -11.91 -39.97
CA PRO A 27 11.42 -10.80 -39.21
C PRO A 27 10.08 -10.33 -39.79
N THR A 28 9.20 -9.88 -38.90
CA THR A 28 7.92 -9.26 -39.29
C THR A 28 8.15 -7.99 -40.12
N GLN A 29 7.15 -7.57 -40.90
CA GLN A 29 7.24 -6.39 -41.78
C GLN A 29 7.57 -5.10 -40.99
N GLU A 30 7.14 -5.01 -39.72
CA GLU A 30 7.51 -3.94 -38.79
C GLU A 30 8.97 -4.03 -38.31
N GLN A 31 9.49 -5.24 -38.06
CA GLN A 31 10.91 -5.44 -37.71
C GLN A 31 11.83 -5.14 -38.90
N LEU A 32 11.42 -5.42 -40.13
CA LEU A 32 12.17 -5.06 -41.34
C LEU A 32 12.18 -3.55 -41.57
N VAL A 33 11.06 -2.85 -41.33
CA VAL A 33 10.98 -1.38 -41.36
C VAL A 33 11.81 -0.76 -40.24
N TRP A 34 11.77 -1.32 -39.02
CA TRP A 34 12.58 -0.88 -37.87
C TRP A 34 14.07 -0.97 -38.16
N THR A 35 14.55 -2.13 -38.61
CA THR A 35 15.98 -2.35 -38.89
C THR A 35 16.48 -1.48 -40.05
N HIS A 36 15.69 -1.35 -41.14
CA HIS A 36 16.05 -0.45 -42.24
C HIS A 36 16.04 1.04 -41.87
N THR A 37 15.11 1.47 -40.99
CA THR A 37 15.02 2.88 -40.55
C THR A 37 16.17 3.23 -39.62
N VAL A 38 16.55 2.31 -38.72
CA VAL A 38 17.67 2.46 -37.79
C VAL A 38 19.01 2.50 -38.53
N ASP A 39 19.23 1.61 -39.49
CA ASP A 39 20.48 1.57 -40.25
C ASP A 39 20.60 2.75 -41.24
N HIS A 40 19.47 3.24 -41.78
CA HIS A 40 19.43 4.47 -42.58
C HIS A 40 19.70 5.74 -41.73
N ALA A 41 19.22 5.78 -40.48
CA ALA A 41 19.48 6.87 -39.54
C ALA A 41 20.93 6.88 -39.03
N LYS A 42 21.53 5.71 -38.75
CA LYS A 42 22.95 5.58 -38.39
C LYS A 42 23.88 6.13 -39.48
N ALA A 43 23.54 5.91 -40.75
CA ALA A 43 24.32 6.37 -41.89
C ALA A 43 24.20 7.89 -42.16
N HIS A 44 23.11 8.55 -41.76
CA HIS A 44 22.82 9.95 -42.15
C HIS A 44 23.07 10.99 -41.03
N VAL A 45 23.05 10.60 -39.74
CA VAL A 45 23.08 11.57 -38.63
C VAL A 45 24.49 11.78 -38.04
N GLY A 46 25.44 10.85 -38.23
CA GLY A 46 26.86 11.06 -37.89
C GLY A 46 27.18 11.17 -36.39
N ILE A 47 26.37 10.57 -35.53
CA ILE A 47 26.55 10.53 -34.07
C ILE A 47 27.36 9.27 -33.70
N SER A 48 28.23 9.36 -32.68
CA SER A 48 29.05 8.23 -32.24
C SER A 48 28.21 7.06 -31.71
N ALA A 49 28.68 5.82 -31.87
CA ALA A 49 27.96 4.62 -31.44
C ALA A 49 27.65 4.61 -29.93
N ALA A 50 28.51 5.23 -29.11
CA ALA A 50 28.29 5.37 -27.68
C ALA A 50 27.17 6.35 -27.35
N ALA A 51 27.04 7.47 -28.09
CA ALA A 51 25.95 8.42 -27.92
C ALA A 51 24.61 7.84 -28.40
N TRP A 52 24.61 7.01 -29.45
CA TRP A 52 23.41 6.28 -29.87
C TRP A 52 22.97 5.22 -28.87
N ASN A 53 23.89 4.46 -28.28
CA ASN A 53 23.55 3.47 -27.24
C ASN A 53 23.02 4.15 -25.97
N ALA A 54 23.49 5.34 -25.61
CA ALA A 54 22.92 6.13 -24.51
C ALA A 54 21.50 6.63 -24.82
N ILE A 55 21.24 7.01 -26.08
CA ILE A 55 19.91 7.40 -26.56
C ILE A 55 18.96 6.19 -26.60
N ASP A 56 19.40 5.03 -27.07
CA ASP A 56 18.60 3.78 -27.11
C ASP A 56 18.31 3.24 -25.70
N PHE A 57 19.28 3.34 -24.79
CA PHE A 57 19.16 3.02 -23.35
C PHE A 57 18.13 3.90 -22.63
N PHE A 58 17.98 5.16 -23.03
CA PHE A 58 16.98 6.08 -22.46
C PHE A 58 15.64 6.08 -23.20
N LEU A 59 15.60 5.69 -24.48
CA LEU A 59 14.38 5.68 -25.32
C LEU A 59 13.62 4.35 -25.32
N GLY A 60 14.15 3.32 -24.65
CA GLY A 60 13.49 2.04 -24.39
C GLY A 60 12.20 2.09 -23.55
N GLY A 61 11.50 3.24 -23.48
CA GLY A 61 10.24 3.38 -22.77
C GLY A 61 9.29 4.48 -23.27
N ILE A 62 9.65 5.34 -24.23
CA ILE A 62 8.78 6.45 -24.69
C ILE A 62 8.88 6.63 -26.20
N GLY A 63 7.90 6.09 -26.94
CA GLY A 63 7.82 6.19 -28.40
C GLY A 63 7.62 7.60 -28.97
N GLN A 64 7.38 8.63 -28.15
CA GLN A 64 7.18 10.01 -28.61
C GLN A 64 8.48 10.80 -28.85
N ASN A 65 9.59 10.49 -28.15
CA ASN A 65 10.84 11.24 -28.31
C ASN A 65 11.61 10.88 -29.60
N LEU A 66 11.40 9.68 -30.15
CA LEU A 66 11.92 9.30 -31.48
C LEU A 66 11.29 10.11 -32.63
N ARG A 67 10.03 10.55 -32.48
CA ARG A 67 9.37 11.44 -33.46
C ARG A 67 9.96 12.85 -33.45
N LEU A 68 10.37 13.34 -32.28
CA LEU A 68 11.03 14.65 -32.12
C LEU A 68 12.38 14.70 -32.86
N PHE A 69 13.22 13.67 -32.71
CA PHE A 69 14.51 13.61 -33.42
C PHE A 69 14.36 13.35 -34.93
N GLY A 70 13.34 12.59 -35.35
CA GLY A 70 13.00 12.41 -36.77
C GLY A 70 12.51 13.69 -37.45
N LEU A 71 11.88 14.62 -36.71
CA LEU A 71 11.38 15.90 -37.21
C LEU A 71 12.44 17.02 -37.23
N LEU A 72 13.45 16.96 -36.37
CA LEU A 72 14.48 17.99 -36.23
C LEU A 72 15.47 18.05 -37.39
N GLY A 73 15.77 16.91 -38.03
CA GLY A 73 16.90 16.81 -38.95
C GLY A 73 18.24 17.13 -38.28
N LYS A 74 19.36 16.80 -38.96
CA LYS A 74 20.72 16.97 -38.41
C LYS A 74 21.04 18.41 -38.01
N GLU A 75 20.57 19.38 -38.80
CA GLU A 75 20.83 20.80 -38.60
C GLU A 75 20.02 21.40 -37.43
N GLY A 76 18.78 20.93 -37.22
CA GLY A 76 17.93 21.41 -36.11
C GLY A 76 18.44 20.99 -34.74
N VAL A 77 18.97 19.77 -34.62
CA VAL A 77 19.60 19.27 -33.38
C VAL A 77 20.87 20.06 -33.06
N GLN A 78 21.73 20.31 -34.05
CA GLN A 78 22.97 21.05 -33.86
C GLN A 78 22.73 22.51 -33.47
N GLN A 79 21.69 23.15 -34.04
CA GLN A 79 21.32 24.51 -33.68
C GLN A 79 20.78 24.61 -32.25
N ALA A 80 19.93 23.66 -31.83
CA ALA A 80 19.40 23.63 -30.46
C ALA A 80 20.49 23.38 -29.41
N MET A 81 21.46 22.50 -29.70
CA MET A 81 22.62 22.27 -28.84
C MET A 81 23.51 23.52 -28.71
N LYS A 82 23.71 24.23 -29.82
CA LYS A 82 24.48 25.48 -29.85
C LYS A 82 23.81 26.60 -29.06
N GLU A 83 22.48 26.71 -29.13
CA GLU A 83 21.68 27.68 -28.36
C GLU A 83 21.67 27.35 -26.86
N ALA A 84 21.63 26.06 -26.51
CA ALA A 84 21.75 25.57 -25.14
C ALA A 84 23.20 25.59 -24.59
N ARG A 85 24.21 25.92 -25.42
CA ARG A 85 25.65 25.91 -25.10
C ARG A 85 26.17 24.55 -24.61
N ILE A 86 25.63 23.47 -25.14
CA ILE A 86 25.99 22.09 -24.75
C ILE A 86 27.15 21.59 -25.63
N ASN A 87 28.14 20.95 -24.99
CA ASN A 87 29.34 20.43 -25.67
C ASN A 87 29.12 18.96 -26.08
N ASP A 88 29.32 18.64 -27.37
CA ASP A 88 28.97 17.36 -27.99
C ASP A 88 30.05 16.26 -27.84
N GLN A 89 31.15 16.56 -27.13
CA GLN A 89 32.26 15.63 -26.93
C GLN A 89 32.01 14.59 -25.82
N ARG A 90 30.84 14.61 -25.15
CA ARG A 90 30.47 13.66 -24.09
C ARG A 90 28.99 13.23 -24.18
N PRO A 91 28.60 12.10 -23.54
CA PRO A 91 27.19 11.74 -23.36
C PRO A 91 26.43 12.84 -22.62
N LEU A 92 25.19 13.07 -23.03
CA LEU A 92 24.30 14.08 -22.46
C LEU A 92 23.60 13.53 -21.22
N ASP A 93 23.40 14.38 -20.21
CA ASP A 93 22.58 14.03 -19.05
C ASP A 93 21.09 14.41 -19.24
N VAL A 94 20.26 13.98 -18.30
CA VAL A 94 18.79 14.14 -18.34
C VAL A 94 18.36 15.62 -18.35
N GLN A 95 19.11 16.50 -17.67
CA GLN A 95 18.81 17.94 -17.66
C GLN A 95 19.20 18.60 -18.98
N GLU A 96 20.31 18.20 -19.58
CA GLU A 96 20.77 18.68 -20.89
C GLU A 96 19.79 18.27 -22.01
N VAL A 97 19.26 17.05 -21.97
CA VAL A 97 18.23 16.58 -22.91
C VAL A 97 16.93 17.38 -22.76
N GLY A 98 16.52 17.68 -21.52
CA GLY A 98 15.37 18.54 -21.24
C GLY A 98 15.56 19.98 -21.75
N GLN A 99 16.77 20.53 -21.62
CA GLN A 99 17.11 21.88 -22.11
C GLN A 99 17.10 21.97 -23.64
N ILE A 100 17.57 20.94 -24.35
CA ILE A 100 17.52 20.87 -25.81
C ILE A 100 16.07 20.86 -26.31
N ALA A 101 15.19 20.07 -25.68
CA ALA A 101 13.78 20.01 -26.01
C ALA A 101 13.04 21.34 -25.74
N MET A 102 13.41 22.02 -24.64
CA MET A 102 12.88 23.33 -24.28
C MET A 102 13.35 24.45 -25.24
N MET A 103 14.65 24.48 -25.58
CA MET A 103 15.21 25.47 -26.50
C MET A 103 14.62 25.35 -27.91
N TRP A 104 14.35 24.13 -28.37
CA TRP A 104 13.67 23.92 -29.64
C TRP A 104 12.24 24.49 -29.67
N ARG A 105 11.45 24.31 -28.59
CA ARG A 105 10.10 24.92 -28.49
C ARG A 105 10.16 26.44 -28.59
N ILE A 106 11.18 27.05 -27.96
CA ILE A 106 11.40 28.50 -27.98
C ILE A 106 11.80 28.98 -29.38
N SER A 107 12.67 28.25 -30.08
CA SER A 107 13.15 28.63 -31.41
C SER A 107 12.12 28.38 -32.52
N ARG A 108 11.19 27.43 -32.35
CA ARG A 108 10.06 27.23 -33.26
C ARG A 108 9.07 28.39 -33.24
N HIS A 109 8.82 28.96 -32.05
CA HIS A 109 7.96 30.13 -31.87
C HIS A 109 8.55 31.39 -32.54
N LYS A 110 9.89 31.52 -32.56
CA LYS A 110 10.59 32.62 -33.24
C LYS A 110 10.60 32.53 -34.77
N LEU A 111 10.32 31.35 -35.34
CA LEU A 111 10.36 31.09 -36.79
C LEU A 111 8.99 31.18 -37.49
N GLY A 112 7.92 31.52 -36.77
CA GLY A 112 6.61 31.83 -37.35
C GLY A 112 5.88 30.65 -38.02
N LEU A 113 6.16 29.41 -37.61
CA LEU A 113 5.40 28.24 -38.02
C LEU A 113 4.10 28.16 -37.19
N PRO A 114 2.94 27.78 -37.77
CA PRO A 114 1.66 27.84 -37.09
C PRO A 114 1.55 26.86 -35.92
N ASP A 115 1.00 27.34 -34.81
CA ASP A 115 0.61 26.55 -33.64
C ASP A 115 -0.73 25.85 -33.92
N GLU A 116 -0.77 24.52 -33.84
CA GLU A 116 -2.03 23.80 -33.64
C GLU A 116 -2.24 23.56 -32.14
N ASP A 117 -2.69 24.59 -31.44
CA ASP A 117 -3.60 24.48 -30.29
C ASP A 117 -4.20 25.87 -29.98
N PRO A 118 -5.47 25.95 -29.50
CA PRO A 118 -6.13 27.23 -29.23
C PRO A 118 -5.59 27.87 -27.95
N THR A 119 -5.28 29.15 -28.08
CA THR A 119 -4.61 30.04 -27.13
C THR A 119 -5.33 30.24 -25.78
N PRO A 120 -4.56 30.44 -24.68
CA PRO A 120 -4.98 31.13 -23.46
C PRO A 120 -4.76 32.65 -23.56
N GLU A 121 -5.69 33.46 -23.05
CA GLU A 121 -5.49 34.91 -22.86
C GLU A 121 -4.75 35.20 -21.54
N GLU A 122 -3.54 35.77 -21.68
CA GLU A 122 -2.90 36.90 -20.96
C GLU A 122 -2.99 36.99 -19.41
N GLY A 123 -1.93 37.25 -18.64
CA GLY A 123 -0.55 37.64 -18.97
C GLY A 123 0.34 37.80 -17.72
N GLU A 124 1.63 37.57 -17.98
CA GLU A 124 2.86 38.23 -17.51
C GLU A 124 3.38 38.23 -16.05
N ASP A 125 4.68 37.90 -16.01
CA ASP A 125 5.79 38.41 -15.21
C ASP A 125 6.20 37.75 -13.87
N LEU A 126 7.24 36.94 -14.00
CA LEU A 126 8.13 36.45 -12.96
C LEU A 126 9.43 37.30 -12.92
N TRP A 127 9.73 37.81 -11.72
CA TRP A 127 11.03 38.30 -11.21
C TRP A 127 11.58 39.67 -11.66
N ALA A 128 11.12 40.72 -10.97
CA ALA A 128 11.96 41.87 -10.61
C ALA A 128 11.65 42.34 -9.18
N MET A 129 12.65 42.38 -8.30
CA MET A 129 12.55 43.02 -6.98
C MET A 129 12.69 44.54 -7.08
N PRO A 130 11.99 45.32 -6.23
CA PRO A 130 12.45 46.65 -5.86
C PRO A 130 12.72 46.82 -4.34
N PRO A 131 13.58 47.78 -3.96
CA PRO A 131 14.00 48.02 -2.58
C PRO A 131 13.07 49.02 -1.85
N GLY A 132 12.97 48.89 -0.52
CA GLY A 132 12.74 50.04 0.37
C GLY A 132 11.56 49.99 1.36
N VAL A 133 11.91 49.91 2.66
CA VAL A 133 11.30 50.61 3.82
C VAL A 133 9.81 50.32 4.11
N SER A 134 9.36 49.73 5.23
CA SER A 134 9.56 50.16 6.63
C SER A 134 9.00 49.11 7.60
N ALA A 135 9.59 49.05 8.80
CA ALA A 135 9.27 48.08 9.85
C ALA A 135 8.09 48.50 10.75
N ARG A 136 7.24 47.54 11.14
CA ARG A 136 6.64 47.50 12.49
C ARG A 136 6.66 46.08 13.06
N LYS A 137 7.31 45.98 14.22
CA LYS A 137 7.61 44.78 15.02
C LYS A 137 6.44 44.37 15.92
N SER A 138 6.23 43.06 16.10
CA SER A 138 5.85 42.45 17.39
C SER A 138 6.36 41.00 17.43
N LYS A 139 7.59 40.80 17.94
CA LYS A 139 7.88 40.18 19.25
C LYS A 139 7.39 38.74 19.39
N TYR A 140 8.25 37.78 19.00
CA TYR A 140 8.47 36.56 19.77
C TYR A 140 9.96 36.52 20.14
N LEU A 141 10.24 36.62 21.44
CA LEU A 141 11.56 36.46 22.02
C LEU A 141 11.87 34.97 22.10
N ALA A 142 12.94 34.55 21.44
CA ALA A 142 13.72 33.39 21.86
C ALA A 142 14.60 33.81 23.04
N CYS A 143 14.63 33.00 24.10
CA CYS A 143 15.69 33.08 25.11
C CYS A 143 16.53 31.81 25.04
N THR A 144 17.75 32.01 24.58
CA THR A 144 18.91 31.11 24.61
C THR A 144 19.36 30.81 26.03
N GLY A 145 20.08 29.70 26.16
CA GLY A 145 20.71 29.25 27.39
C GLY A 145 21.70 30.26 27.99
N GLY A 146 21.87 30.14 29.31
CA GLY A 146 22.90 30.82 30.08
C GLY A 146 23.25 29.99 31.30
N ASP A 147 24.54 29.69 31.42
CA ASP A 147 25.20 29.00 32.53
C ASP A 147 24.83 29.55 33.91
N ARG A 148 24.61 28.66 34.89
CA ARG A 148 24.93 28.93 36.30
C ARG A 148 25.47 27.70 37.02
N LYS A 149 26.69 27.86 37.54
CA LYS A 149 27.38 27.02 38.51
C LYS A 149 26.61 26.92 39.85
N GLY A 150 26.64 25.73 40.43
CA GLY A 150 26.91 25.44 41.86
C GLY A 150 25.94 25.96 42.92
N SER A 151 25.11 25.05 43.45
CA SER A 151 24.68 25.07 44.86
C SER A 151 24.05 23.73 45.24
N THR A 152 24.64 23.06 46.23
CA THR A 152 24.23 21.80 46.82
C THR A 152 23.18 22.04 47.91
N ALA A 153 21.96 21.49 47.75
CA ALA A 153 20.98 21.36 48.83
C ALA A 153 20.15 20.06 48.65
N PRO A 154 19.78 19.35 49.73
CA PRO A 154 19.23 18.00 49.65
C PRO A 154 17.74 17.99 49.28
N LYS A 155 17.36 17.10 48.35
CA LYS A 155 15.96 16.88 47.94
C LYS A 155 15.13 16.25 49.09
N PRO A 156 13.95 16.81 49.44
CA PRO A 156 13.05 16.16 50.39
C PRO A 156 12.35 14.95 49.76
N LYS A 157 12.26 13.84 50.51
CA LYS A 157 11.52 12.63 50.14
C LYS A 157 10.01 12.93 50.06
N ALA A 158 9.40 12.67 48.91
CA ALA A 158 7.96 12.75 48.75
C ALA A 158 7.26 11.57 49.47
N PRO A 159 6.13 11.81 50.17
CA PRO A 159 5.40 10.76 50.87
C PRO A 159 4.64 9.84 49.90
N THR A 160 4.68 8.54 50.18
CA THR A 160 3.91 7.50 49.48
C THR A 160 2.42 7.68 49.71
N ARG A 161 1.71 8.26 48.75
CA ARG A 161 0.24 8.35 48.75
C ARG A 161 -0.33 7.06 48.14
N LYS A 162 -1.06 6.28 48.94
CA LYS A 162 -1.90 5.16 48.45
C LYS A 162 -2.83 5.68 47.34
N LEU A 163 -2.81 5.04 46.18
CA LEU A 163 -3.71 5.34 45.07
C LEU A 163 -5.16 5.06 45.50
N PRO A 164 -6.12 5.99 45.26
CA PRO A 164 -7.53 5.72 45.47
C PRO A 164 -8.06 4.72 44.42
N PRO A 165 -9.18 4.03 44.69
CA PRO A 165 -9.80 3.11 43.73
C PRO A 165 -10.15 3.82 42.42
N ALA A 166 -10.19 3.04 41.32
CA ALA A 166 -10.37 3.49 39.95
C ALA A 166 -11.44 4.60 39.82
N TYR A 167 -11.03 5.73 39.27
CA TYR A 167 -11.91 6.85 38.97
C TYR A 167 -12.86 6.46 37.83
N VAL A 168 -14.13 6.23 38.17
CA VAL A 168 -15.24 6.26 37.22
C VAL A 168 -15.76 7.70 37.22
N PRO A 169 -15.65 8.48 36.13
CA PRO A 169 -16.16 9.84 36.11
C PRO A 169 -17.69 9.84 36.36
N PRO A 170 -18.21 10.75 37.21
CA PRO A 170 -19.66 10.93 37.33
C PRO A 170 -20.23 11.45 36.00
N ARG A 171 -21.42 10.98 35.63
CA ARG A 171 -22.17 11.46 34.46
C ARG A 171 -22.40 12.98 34.59
N THR A 172 -21.67 13.77 33.83
CA THR A 172 -21.62 15.23 33.81
C THR A 172 -22.82 15.85 33.08
N ALA A 173 -23.03 17.16 33.23
CA ALA A 173 -23.98 17.91 32.39
C ALA A 173 -23.65 17.81 30.88
N ALA A 174 -22.38 17.59 30.54
CA ALA A 174 -21.95 17.29 29.17
C ALA A 174 -22.35 15.89 28.71
N ASP A 175 -22.52 14.92 29.61
CA ASP A 175 -23.11 13.61 29.31
C ASP A 175 -24.61 13.73 29.01
N LEU A 176 -25.32 14.55 29.79
CA LEU A 176 -26.74 14.81 29.54
C LEU A 176 -26.92 15.58 28.21
N ALA A 177 -26.13 16.62 27.95
CA ALA A 177 -26.19 17.38 26.69
C ALA A 177 -25.82 16.51 25.47
N TRP A 178 -24.78 15.67 25.57
CA TRP A 178 -24.40 14.72 24.53
C TRP A 178 -25.49 13.68 24.26
N ASN A 179 -26.10 13.12 25.31
CA ASN A 179 -27.19 12.17 25.17
C ASN A 179 -28.48 12.85 24.68
N ILE A 180 -28.74 14.12 25.03
CA ILE A 180 -29.86 14.91 24.52
C ILE A 180 -29.68 15.19 23.03
N GLU A 181 -28.49 15.64 22.60
CA GLU A 181 -28.20 15.91 21.18
C GLU A 181 -28.25 14.62 20.35
N ARG A 182 -27.77 13.50 20.90
CA ARG A 182 -27.89 12.16 20.31
C ARG A 182 -29.34 11.65 20.29
N SER A 183 -30.15 11.96 21.32
CA SER A 183 -31.57 11.59 21.36
C SER A 183 -32.42 12.43 20.41
N ALA A 184 -32.00 13.66 20.07
CA ALA A 184 -32.74 14.54 19.16
C ALA A 184 -32.43 14.28 17.67
N ARG A 185 -31.26 13.73 17.36
CA ARG A 185 -30.84 13.41 15.98
C ARG A 185 -30.85 11.92 15.65
N GLY A 186 -31.09 11.04 16.61
CA GLY A 186 -30.95 9.59 16.43
C GLY A 186 -29.51 9.10 16.57
N SER A 187 -29.27 7.82 16.27
CA SER A 187 -27.93 7.23 16.32
C SER A 187 -27.20 7.43 15.00
N LEU A 188 -25.94 7.87 15.05
CA LEU A 188 -25.06 7.82 13.88
C LEU A 188 -24.73 6.36 13.60
N ALA A 189 -25.01 5.88 12.40
CA ALA A 189 -24.81 4.49 12.05
C ALA A 189 -24.39 4.33 10.57
N VAL A 190 -23.92 3.13 10.25
CA VAL A 190 -23.85 2.67 8.86
C VAL A 190 -25.26 2.29 8.42
N LYS A 191 -25.86 3.09 7.55
CA LYS A 191 -27.23 2.89 7.04
C LYS A 191 -27.30 1.90 5.88
N GLY A 192 -26.20 1.79 5.14
CA GLY A 192 -26.07 0.87 4.02
C GLY A 192 -24.61 0.72 3.63
N HIS A 193 -24.30 -0.40 2.99
CA HIS A 193 -22.96 -0.76 2.59
C HIS A 193 -22.97 -1.61 1.32
N SER A 194 -21.83 -1.66 0.65
CA SER A 194 -21.61 -2.51 -0.52
C SER A 194 -20.14 -2.81 -0.73
N TYR A 195 -19.84 -3.92 -1.39
CA TYR A 195 -18.50 -4.30 -1.80
C TYR A 195 -18.51 -4.95 -3.20
N VAL A 196 -17.37 -4.91 -3.92
CA VAL A 196 -17.23 -5.57 -5.24
C VAL A 196 -17.54 -7.06 -5.13
N GLU A 197 -18.15 -7.60 -6.20
CA GLU A 197 -18.77 -8.95 -6.26
C GLU A 197 -19.97 -9.16 -5.30
N GLY A 198 -20.35 -8.12 -4.54
CA GLY A 198 -21.45 -8.15 -3.60
C GLY A 198 -21.00 -8.58 -2.20
N CYS A 199 -21.71 -8.11 -1.18
CA CYS A 199 -21.37 -8.44 0.22
C CYS A 199 -21.48 -9.95 0.49
N GLU A 200 -22.31 -10.70 -0.25
CA GLU A 200 -22.39 -12.16 -0.15
C GLU A 200 -21.08 -12.86 -0.55
N HIS A 201 -20.37 -12.34 -1.56
CA HIS A 201 -19.09 -12.90 -1.95
C HIS A 201 -18.05 -12.65 -0.85
N LEU A 202 -17.98 -11.42 -0.34
CA LEU A 202 -17.09 -11.08 0.77
C LEU A 202 -17.43 -11.87 2.05
N ARG A 203 -18.72 -12.03 2.34
CA ARG A 203 -19.23 -12.85 3.44
C ARG A 203 -18.80 -14.31 3.28
N SER A 204 -18.90 -14.87 2.07
CA SER A 204 -18.42 -16.22 1.77
C SER A 204 -16.91 -16.36 2.00
N ILE A 205 -16.10 -15.39 1.55
CA ILE A 205 -14.65 -15.38 1.80
C ILE A 205 -14.35 -15.48 3.30
N PHE A 206 -14.97 -14.61 4.10
CA PHE A 206 -14.69 -14.58 5.53
C PHE A 206 -15.30 -15.79 6.28
N HIS A 207 -16.58 -16.10 6.06
CA HIS A 207 -17.25 -17.17 6.81
C HIS A 207 -16.66 -18.54 6.56
N ASN A 208 -16.21 -18.82 5.33
CA ASN A 208 -15.61 -20.10 4.99
C ASN A 208 -14.09 -20.12 5.19
N GLY A 209 -13.49 -19.01 5.61
CA GLY A 209 -12.04 -18.90 5.75
C GLY A 209 -11.29 -19.09 4.43
N TYR A 210 -11.84 -18.58 3.32
CA TYR A 210 -11.18 -18.71 2.03
C TYR A 210 -9.99 -17.75 1.91
N ASP A 211 -8.93 -18.28 1.29
CA ASP A 211 -7.77 -17.55 0.82
C ASP A 211 -8.03 -17.13 -0.63
N ALA A 212 -8.19 -15.82 -0.85
CA ALA A 212 -8.55 -15.27 -2.15
C ALA A 212 -7.33 -14.97 -3.04
N ALA A 213 -6.11 -15.26 -2.59
CA ALA A 213 -4.92 -14.92 -3.36
C ALA A 213 -4.66 -15.93 -4.49
N THR A 214 -4.54 -15.41 -5.70
CA THR A 214 -4.28 -16.15 -6.93
C THR A 214 -2.95 -15.67 -7.54
N VAL A 215 -2.53 -16.32 -8.63
CA VAL A 215 -1.51 -15.75 -9.51
C VAL A 215 -2.08 -14.55 -10.28
N ILE A 216 -1.21 -13.63 -10.74
CA ILE A 216 -1.56 -12.52 -11.62
C ILE A 216 -2.28 -13.07 -12.85
N PRO A 217 -3.53 -12.65 -13.13
CA PRO A 217 -4.25 -13.10 -14.32
C PRO A 217 -3.63 -12.55 -15.60
N LEU A 218 -3.58 -13.36 -16.66
CA LEU A 218 -3.15 -12.92 -18.01
C LEU A 218 -4.01 -11.78 -18.57
N SER A 219 -5.25 -11.62 -18.09
CA SER A 219 -6.11 -10.49 -18.44
C SER A 219 -5.61 -9.15 -17.89
N ARG A 220 -4.64 -9.16 -16.96
CA ARG A 220 -3.96 -7.96 -16.44
C ARG A 220 -2.64 -7.77 -17.16
N TRP A 221 -1.71 -8.70 -16.93
CA TRP A 221 -0.44 -8.79 -17.63
C TRP A 221 0.14 -10.19 -17.43
N ASP A 222 1.13 -10.56 -18.25
CA ASP A 222 1.87 -11.80 -18.06
C ASP A 222 2.91 -11.63 -16.95
N GLY A 223 2.65 -12.20 -15.77
CA GLY A 223 3.55 -12.14 -14.63
C GLY A 223 4.91 -12.81 -14.87
N GLU A 224 5.01 -13.77 -15.80
CA GLU A 224 6.27 -14.44 -16.11
C GLU A 224 7.25 -13.51 -16.83
N MET A 225 6.75 -12.57 -17.65
CA MET A 225 7.60 -11.62 -18.38
C MET A 225 8.38 -10.68 -17.45
N TYR A 226 7.88 -10.49 -16.24
CA TYR A 226 8.44 -9.59 -15.24
C TYR A 226 9.10 -10.32 -14.08
N TYR A 227 8.98 -11.65 -14.00
CA TYR A 227 9.42 -12.38 -12.81
C TYR A 227 10.93 -12.48 -12.72
N GLU A 228 11.46 -11.99 -11.60
CA GLU A 228 12.86 -12.13 -11.22
C GLU A 228 12.93 -12.39 -9.72
N PRO A 229 13.39 -13.58 -9.27
CA PRO A 229 13.32 -13.96 -7.86
C PRO A 229 14.21 -13.10 -6.95
N ASP A 230 15.31 -12.58 -7.51
CA ASP A 230 16.26 -11.69 -6.84
C ASP A 230 16.49 -10.45 -7.73
N PRO A 231 15.52 -9.53 -7.78
CA PRO A 231 15.56 -8.39 -8.69
C PRO A 231 16.74 -7.47 -8.32
N PRO A 232 17.66 -7.18 -9.26
CA PRO A 232 18.95 -6.54 -8.95
C PRO A 232 18.87 -5.03 -8.75
N ASP A 233 17.82 -4.36 -9.24
CA ASP A 233 17.68 -2.89 -9.23
C ASP A 233 16.22 -2.46 -9.47
N TRP A 234 15.91 -1.20 -9.16
CA TRP A 234 14.61 -0.52 -9.29
C TRP A 234 14.32 -0.07 -10.73
N ASN A 235 15.33 -0.07 -11.60
CA ASN A 235 15.26 0.44 -12.97
C ASN A 235 14.56 -0.51 -13.96
N ARG A 236 14.10 -1.68 -13.51
CA ARG A 236 13.26 -2.59 -14.29
C ARG A 236 11.98 -2.90 -13.54
N ALA A 237 10.90 -3.15 -14.28
CA ALA A 237 9.63 -3.60 -13.73
C ALA A 237 9.70 -5.07 -13.26
N ALA A 238 10.72 -5.44 -12.48
CA ALA A 238 10.94 -6.80 -12.01
C ALA A 238 10.07 -7.12 -10.78
N ILE A 239 9.52 -8.34 -10.74
CA ILE A 239 8.64 -8.81 -9.66
C ILE A 239 9.18 -10.12 -9.08
N TYR A 240 9.36 -10.22 -7.77
CA TYR A 240 9.81 -11.48 -7.13
C TYR A 240 8.66 -12.39 -6.69
N THR A 241 7.42 -11.95 -6.85
CA THR A 241 6.22 -12.71 -6.48
C THR A 241 5.12 -12.45 -7.50
N ARG A 242 4.37 -13.50 -7.83
CA ARG A 242 3.33 -13.48 -8.86
C ARG A 242 1.92 -13.46 -8.29
N HIS A 243 1.78 -13.22 -7.00
CA HIS A 243 0.52 -13.43 -6.29
C HIS A 243 -0.17 -12.12 -5.91
N GLY A 244 -1.48 -12.11 -6.05
CA GLY A 244 -2.32 -11.00 -5.63
C GLY A 244 -3.76 -11.45 -5.44
N VAL A 245 -4.60 -10.57 -4.92
CA VAL A 245 -6.05 -10.76 -4.94
C VAL A 245 -6.63 -9.80 -5.97
N PHE A 246 -7.25 -10.33 -7.02
CA PHE A 246 -7.72 -9.54 -8.16
C PHE A 246 -9.24 -9.48 -8.21
N LEU A 247 -9.78 -8.35 -8.65
CA LEU A 247 -11.18 -8.20 -9.00
C LEU A 247 -11.47 -8.85 -10.35
N ASP A 248 -12.64 -9.45 -10.46
CA ASP A 248 -13.19 -9.85 -11.75
C ASP A 248 -13.71 -8.63 -12.52
N LEU A 249 -13.18 -8.42 -13.74
CA LEU A 249 -13.59 -7.38 -14.68
C LEU A 249 -13.69 -5.97 -14.04
N PRO A 250 -12.59 -5.40 -13.50
CA PRO A 250 -12.60 -4.07 -12.88
C PRO A 250 -13.10 -2.95 -13.80
N GLU A 251 -13.03 -3.15 -15.11
CA GLU A 251 -13.49 -2.24 -16.15
C GLU A 251 -15.03 -2.22 -16.33
N ALA A 252 -15.77 -3.14 -15.70
CA ALA A 252 -17.20 -3.34 -15.93
C ALA A 252 -18.11 -2.37 -15.14
N VAL A 253 -18.85 -1.53 -15.86
CA VAL A 253 -19.93 -0.69 -15.33
C VAL A 253 -21.01 -0.45 -16.37
N ASP A 254 -22.27 -0.35 -15.93
CA ASP A 254 -23.34 0.21 -16.78
C ASP A 254 -23.18 1.74 -16.82
N TYR A 255 -22.35 2.21 -17.74
CA TYR A 255 -22.07 3.63 -17.89
C TYR A 255 -23.31 4.42 -18.37
N THR A 256 -24.22 3.79 -19.12
CA THR A 256 -25.44 4.44 -19.61
C THR A 256 -26.40 4.76 -18.47
N PHE A 257 -26.47 3.89 -17.45
CA PHE A 257 -27.22 4.15 -16.23
C PHE A 257 -26.79 5.44 -15.51
N PHE A 258 -25.50 5.79 -15.59
CA PHE A 258 -24.93 7.00 -14.99
C PHE A 258 -24.91 8.21 -15.94
N GLY A 259 -25.49 8.10 -17.14
CA GLY A 259 -25.50 9.18 -18.13
C GLY A 259 -24.12 9.47 -18.73
N ILE A 260 -23.21 8.50 -18.67
CA ILE A 260 -21.86 8.59 -19.21
C ILE A 260 -21.88 8.09 -20.65
N THR A 261 -21.11 8.72 -21.54
CA THR A 261 -21.04 8.29 -22.95
C THR A 261 -20.09 7.10 -23.12
N ALA A 262 -20.26 6.30 -24.17
CA ALA A 262 -19.34 5.18 -24.43
C ALA A 262 -17.89 5.65 -24.67
N ALA A 263 -17.71 6.81 -25.31
CA ALA A 263 -16.39 7.43 -25.49
C ALA A 263 -15.79 7.82 -24.14
N ASP A 264 -16.61 8.34 -23.23
CA ASP A 264 -16.16 8.70 -21.88
C ASP A 264 -15.76 7.44 -21.09
N ALA A 265 -16.66 6.46 -21.05
CA ALA A 265 -16.48 5.20 -20.32
C ALA A 265 -15.24 4.42 -20.74
N LYS A 266 -14.86 4.41 -22.02
CA LYS A 266 -13.67 3.67 -22.51
C LYS A 266 -12.37 4.10 -21.85
N LEU A 267 -12.24 5.40 -21.59
CA LEU A 267 -11.00 6.00 -21.09
C LEU A 267 -11.03 6.23 -19.57
N MET A 268 -12.20 6.08 -18.94
CA MET A 268 -12.34 6.21 -17.50
C MET A 268 -11.51 5.17 -16.77
N ASP A 269 -10.78 5.59 -15.73
CA ASP A 269 -10.12 4.69 -14.79
C ASP A 269 -11.11 3.61 -14.26
N PRO A 270 -10.78 2.31 -14.35
CA PRO A 270 -11.54 1.22 -13.75
C PRO A 270 -11.92 1.44 -12.27
N MET A 271 -11.09 2.13 -11.49
CA MET A 271 -11.40 2.49 -10.11
C MET A 271 -12.56 3.49 -10.02
N GLN A 272 -12.67 4.45 -10.94
CA GLN A 272 -13.82 5.36 -11.00
C GLN A 272 -15.12 4.60 -11.32
N ARG A 273 -15.03 3.62 -12.23
CA ARG A 273 -16.16 2.74 -12.59
C ARG A 273 -16.62 1.90 -11.40
N SER A 274 -15.66 1.35 -10.65
CA SER A 274 -15.90 0.62 -9.41
C SER A 274 -16.56 1.50 -8.35
N CYS A 275 -16.06 2.71 -8.13
CA CYS A 275 -16.64 3.69 -7.21
C CYS A 275 -18.08 4.07 -7.57
N LEU A 276 -18.40 4.29 -8.85
CA LEU A 276 -19.77 4.55 -9.31
C LEU A 276 -20.72 3.39 -8.96
N LYS A 277 -20.31 2.16 -9.30
CA LYS A 277 -21.09 0.94 -9.06
C LYS A 277 -21.31 0.69 -7.58
N GLN A 278 -20.25 0.73 -6.77
CA GLN A 278 -20.34 0.46 -5.34
C GLN A 278 -20.99 1.61 -4.59
N GLY A 279 -20.64 2.85 -4.89
CA GLY A 279 -21.29 4.02 -4.28
C GLY A 279 -22.81 4.01 -4.45
N TYR A 280 -23.30 3.70 -5.66
CA TYR A 280 -24.73 3.56 -5.89
C TYR A 280 -25.34 2.36 -5.14
N ARG A 281 -24.66 1.21 -5.11
CA ARG A 281 -25.12 0.03 -4.36
C ARG A 281 -25.21 0.28 -2.86
N ALA A 282 -24.26 1.03 -2.28
CA ALA A 282 -24.30 1.41 -0.87
C ALA A 282 -25.53 2.29 -0.57
N PHE A 283 -25.89 3.21 -1.47
CA PHE A 283 -27.13 3.99 -1.34
C PHE A 283 -28.39 3.13 -1.47
N VAL A 284 -28.42 2.18 -2.41
CA VAL A 284 -29.55 1.22 -2.54
C VAL A 284 -29.68 0.38 -1.27
N SER A 285 -28.57 -0.12 -0.73
CA SER A 285 -28.51 -0.84 0.56
C SER A 285 -29.05 0.02 1.70
N ALA A 286 -28.76 1.34 1.68
CA ALA A 286 -29.32 2.32 2.61
C ALA A 286 -30.79 2.70 2.35
N LYS A 287 -31.48 2.01 1.43
CA LYS A 287 -32.87 2.25 1.03
C LYS A 287 -33.09 3.68 0.49
N LEU A 288 -32.07 4.29 -0.12
CA LEU A 288 -32.13 5.63 -0.69
C LEU A 288 -32.39 5.57 -2.21
N THR A 289 -33.44 6.25 -2.65
CA THR A 289 -33.78 6.34 -4.08
C THR A 289 -32.97 7.43 -4.78
N ARG A 290 -32.80 7.33 -6.10
CA ARG A 290 -32.22 8.41 -6.92
C ARG A 290 -32.91 9.76 -6.72
N HIS A 291 -34.23 9.75 -6.58
CA HIS A 291 -35.01 10.96 -6.34
C HIS A 291 -34.64 11.60 -4.99
N ALA A 292 -34.49 10.80 -3.93
CA ALA A 292 -34.10 11.29 -2.61
C ALA A 292 -32.65 11.81 -2.55
N LEU A 293 -31.76 11.25 -3.39
CA LEU A 293 -30.36 11.67 -3.48
C LEU A 293 -30.18 12.99 -4.23
N ARG A 294 -30.98 13.23 -5.28
CA ARG A 294 -30.84 14.42 -6.13
C ARG A 294 -31.07 15.70 -5.34
N GLY A 295 -30.09 16.60 -5.39
CA GLY A 295 -30.06 17.86 -4.64
C GLY A 295 -29.71 17.70 -3.15
N SER A 296 -29.63 16.47 -2.63
CA SER A 296 -29.34 16.24 -1.20
C SER A 296 -27.92 16.66 -0.84
N LEU A 297 -27.75 17.15 0.40
CA LEU A 297 -26.46 17.52 0.96
C LEU A 297 -25.69 16.27 1.42
N THR A 298 -25.47 15.35 0.50
CA THR A 298 -24.72 14.10 0.68
C THR A 298 -23.27 14.33 0.25
N GLY A 299 -22.32 14.14 1.18
CA GLY A 299 -20.89 14.17 0.84
C GLY A 299 -20.40 12.84 0.28
N VAL A 300 -19.39 12.87 -0.59
CA VAL A 300 -18.71 11.70 -1.16
C VAL A 300 -17.21 11.80 -0.86
N TYR A 301 -16.68 10.78 -0.18
CA TYR A 301 -15.29 10.73 0.28
C TYR A 301 -14.65 9.46 -0.26
N ALA A 302 -13.72 9.58 -1.20
CA ALA A 302 -13.10 8.43 -1.88
C ALA A 302 -11.62 8.30 -1.50
N GLY A 303 -11.25 7.11 -1.00
CA GLY A 303 -9.91 6.79 -0.54
C GLY A 303 -9.22 5.83 -1.50
N SER A 304 -8.05 6.21 -1.98
CA SER A 304 -7.16 5.34 -2.75
C SER A 304 -5.72 5.83 -2.61
N MET A 305 -4.76 5.02 -3.02
CA MET A 305 -3.35 5.42 -3.13
C MET A 305 -2.71 4.99 -4.45
N ASN A 306 -3.45 4.25 -5.29
CA ASN A 306 -2.98 3.84 -6.61
C ASN A 306 -3.45 4.82 -7.66
N PHE A 307 -2.63 5.00 -8.70
CA PHE A 307 -2.90 5.91 -9.81
C PHE A 307 -2.31 5.34 -11.12
N ASP A 308 -2.19 4.01 -11.20
CA ASP A 308 -1.64 3.26 -12.34
C ASP A 308 -2.22 3.74 -13.68
N TRP A 309 -3.53 3.93 -13.73
CA TRP A 309 -4.25 4.35 -14.94
C TRP A 309 -3.85 5.75 -15.40
N LEU A 310 -3.55 6.66 -14.47
CA LEU A 310 -3.11 8.02 -14.79
C LEU A 310 -1.72 8.01 -15.44
N MET A 311 -0.87 7.05 -15.08
CA MET A 311 0.48 6.94 -15.65
C MET A 311 0.47 6.44 -17.10
N ASP A 312 -0.58 5.72 -17.52
CA ASP A 312 -0.72 5.18 -18.88
C ASP A 312 -1.47 6.15 -19.82
N LEU A 313 -2.32 7.03 -19.28
CA LEU A 313 -3.08 8.00 -20.05
C LEU A 313 -2.24 9.23 -20.45
N THR A 314 -1.80 9.25 -21.71
CA THR A 314 -1.29 10.48 -22.34
C THR A 314 -2.43 11.48 -22.60
N GLY A 315 -2.57 12.48 -21.73
CA GLY A 315 -3.11 13.79 -22.13
C GLY A 315 -4.60 14.09 -21.90
N ILE A 316 -5.36 13.32 -21.10
CA ILE A 316 -6.72 13.73 -20.72
C ILE A 316 -6.93 13.67 -19.20
N LEU A 317 -6.84 14.85 -18.58
CA LEU A 317 -6.72 15.02 -17.13
C LEU A 317 -7.90 14.41 -16.35
N ASP A 318 -9.15 14.60 -16.74
CA ASP A 318 -10.33 14.15 -15.98
C ASP A 318 -10.59 12.63 -16.04
N ARG A 319 -9.86 11.88 -16.86
CA ARG A 319 -10.11 10.45 -17.08
C ARG A 319 -9.28 9.56 -16.17
N GLY A 320 -8.09 10.03 -15.77
CA GLY A 320 -7.23 9.41 -14.77
C GLY A 320 -7.13 10.17 -13.43
N ASN A 321 -7.70 11.38 -13.31
CA ASN A 321 -7.56 12.16 -12.07
C ASN A 321 -8.33 11.54 -10.90
N MET A 322 -7.62 11.36 -9.79
CA MET A 322 -8.14 10.69 -8.58
C MET A 322 -9.31 11.41 -7.91
N SER A 323 -9.43 12.74 -8.04
CA SER A 323 -10.60 13.48 -7.55
C SER A 323 -11.92 13.02 -8.19
N MET A 324 -11.86 12.42 -9.39
CA MET A 324 -13.03 11.91 -10.10
C MET A 324 -13.62 10.66 -9.47
N LEU A 325 -12.89 9.95 -8.60
CA LEU A 325 -13.43 8.85 -7.80
C LEU A 325 -14.65 9.30 -6.97
N ALA A 326 -14.60 10.51 -6.42
CA ALA A 326 -15.71 11.10 -5.68
C ALA A 326 -16.63 11.93 -6.58
N ASN A 327 -16.05 12.81 -7.41
CA ASN A 327 -16.81 13.83 -8.13
C ASN A 327 -17.76 13.26 -9.19
N ARG A 328 -17.41 12.13 -9.85
CA ARG A 328 -18.30 11.50 -10.82
C ARG A 328 -19.58 10.95 -10.17
N ILE A 329 -19.51 10.49 -8.92
CA ILE A 329 -20.70 10.04 -8.18
C ILE A 329 -21.60 11.23 -7.87
N GLY A 330 -21.02 12.32 -7.37
CA GLY A 330 -21.74 13.56 -7.09
C GLY A 330 -22.45 14.09 -8.33
N CYS A 331 -21.73 14.16 -9.46
CA CYS A 331 -22.28 14.59 -10.75
C CYS A 331 -23.40 13.66 -11.25
N ALA A 332 -23.15 12.35 -11.31
CA ALA A 332 -24.09 11.38 -11.89
C ALA A 332 -25.38 11.22 -11.08
N LEU A 333 -25.34 11.47 -9.76
CA LEU A 333 -26.51 11.36 -8.87
C LEU A 333 -27.09 12.72 -8.47
N GLY A 334 -26.46 13.82 -8.87
CA GLY A 334 -26.87 15.19 -8.55
C GLY A 334 -26.75 15.54 -7.07
N LEU A 335 -25.68 15.10 -6.39
CA LEU A 335 -25.45 15.39 -4.97
C LEU A 335 -24.86 16.80 -4.80
N SER A 336 -25.24 17.51 -3.74
CA SER A 336 -24.78 18.89 -3.46
C SER A 336 -23.75 18.99 -2.32
N GLY A 337 -23.40 17.86 -1.69
CA GLY A 337 -22.33 17.81 -0.69
C GLY A 337 -20.92 17.78 -1.30
N PRO A 338 -19.87 17.84 -0.47
CA PRO A 338 -18.49 17.86 -0.94
C PRO A 338 -18.09 16.52 -1.58
N GLY A 339 -17.38 16.57 -2.70
CA GLY A 339 -16.64 15.45 -3.27
C GLY A 339 -15.15 15.57 -2.93
N VAL A 340 -14.59 14.59 -2.22
CA VAL A 340 -13.22 14.64 -1.71
C VAL A 340 -12.48 13.34 -2.03
N TYR A 341 -11.27 13.49 -2.56
CA TYR A 341 -10.29 12.42 -2.66
C TYR A 341 -9.31 12.50 -1.50
N ILE A 342 -8.99 11.35 -0.91
CA ILE A 342 -8.07 11.22 0.22
C ILE A 342 -7.04 10.15 -0.11
N ASP A 343 -5.77 10.54 -0.01
CA ASP A 343 -4.64 9.62 -0.01
C ASP A 343 -3.86 9.82 1.29
N THR A 344 -3.95 8.82 2.16
CA THR A 344 -3.14 8.69 3.36
C THR A 344 -2.44 7.33 3.38
N GLY A 345 -2.18 6.77 2.20
CA GLY A 345 -1.70 5.41 2.03
C GLY A 345 -2.73 4.38 2.49
N CYS A 346 -2.27 3.36 3.23
CA CYS A 346 -3.11 2.23 3.65
C CYS A 346 -4.31 2.58 4.54
N SER A 347 -4.32 3.76 5.16
CA SER A 347 -5.44 4.23 6.01
C SER A 347 -6.53 5.01 5.25
N SER A 348 -6.34 5.29 3.95
CA SER A 348 -7.17 6.22 3.17
C SER A 348 -8.68 6.00 3.34
N SER A 349 -9.15 4.77 3.14
CA SER A 349 -10.58 4.44 3.24
C SER A 349 -11.16 4.44 4.66
N LEU A 350 -10.33 4.35 5.70
CA LEU A 350 -10.82 4.55 7.07
C LEU A 350 -10.86 6.04 7.44
N VAL A 351 -9.92 6.83 6.90
CA VAL A 351 -9.93 8.31 7.00
C VAL A 351 -11.15 8.89 6.27
N THR A 352 -11.55 8.35 5.11
CA THR A 352 -12.80 8.79 4.45
C THR A 352 -14.03 8.55 5.32
N ALA A 353 -14.07 7.42 6.03
CA ALA A 353 -15.16 7.09 6.93
C ALA A 353 -15.20 7.97 8.19
N ASP A 354 -14.05 8.28 8.79
CA ASP A 354 -13.95 9.26 9.88
C ASP A 354 -14.40 10.66 9.42
N MET A 355 -13.94 11.11 8.25
CA MET A 355 -14.31 12.41 7.70
C MET A 355 -15.81 12.49 7.40
N ALA A 356 -16.39 11.44 6.82
CA ALA A 356 -17.84 11.34 6.61
C ALA A 356 -18.61 11.40 7.93
N ALA A 357 -18.23 10.60 8.93
CA ALA A 357 -18.85 10.60 10.26
C ALA A 357 -18.74 11.98 10.94
N THR A 358 -17.59 12.64 10.83
CA THR A 358 -17.34 13.98 11.39
C THR A 358 -18.19 15.05 10.70
N HIS A 359 -18.29 15.03 9.37
CA HIS A 359 -19.11 15.98 8.61
C HIS A 359 -20.60 15.82 8.92
N VAL A 360 -21.10 14.59 9.04
CA VAL A 360 -22.48 14.32 9.46
C VAL A 360 -22.72 14.77 10.90
N ARG A 361 -21.82 14.45 11.83
CA ARG A 361 -21.94 14.89 13.24
C ARG A 361 -22.02 16.40 13.38
N ARG A 362 -21.24 17.13 12.59
CA ARG A 362 -21.20 18.60 12.60
C ARG A 362 -22.32 19.24 11.78
N GLY A 363 -23.21 18.46 11.16
CA GLY A 363 -24.29 18.98 10.31
C GLY A 363 -23.80 19.64 9.01
N LYS A 364 -22.55 19.40 8.60
CA LYS A 364 -22.01 19.88 7.31
C LYS A 364 -22.62 19.11 6.14
N THR A 365 -22.99 17.86 6.37
CA THR A 365 -23.69 17.01 5.41
C THR A 365 -24.82 16.28 6.12
N GLN A 366 -25.90 15.99 5.41
CA GLN A 366 -27.00 15.17 5.94
C GLN A 366 -26.55 13.72 6.15
N GLN A 367 -25.71 13.24 5.25
CA GLN A 367 -25.13 11.90 5.24
C GLN A 367 -23.84 11.93 4.43
N GLY A 368 -23.00 10.91 4.58
CA GLY A 368 -21.75 10.77 3.83
C GLY A 368 -21.58 9.37 3.25
N LEU A 369 -21.19 9.29 1.98
CA LEU A 369 -20.71 8.07 1.36
C LEU A 369 -19.18 8.04 1.49
N ALA A 370 -18.67 7.12 2.31
CA ALA A 370 -17.25 6.86 2.42
C ALA A 370 -16.89 5.64 1.57
N LEU A 371 -15.90 5.78 0.70
CA LEU A 371 -15.44 4.78 -0.25
C LEU A 371 -13.97 4.45 -0.04
N GLY A 372 -13.62 3.20 -0.33
CA GLY A 372 -12.26 2.75 -0.58
C GLY A 372 -12.20 2.07 -1.93
N VAL A 373 -11.10 2.26 -2.66
CA VAL A 373 -10.85 1.54 -3.92
C VAL A 373 -9.36 1.29 -4.12
N ASN A 374 -9.06 0.10 -4.62
CA ASN A 374 -7.74 -0.31 -5.06
C ASN A 374 -7.85 -1.25 -6.26
N ALA A 375 -7.09 -0.98 -7.30
CA ALA A 375 -6.89 -1.86 -8.44
C ALA A 375 -5.42 -1.79 -8.87
N LEU A 376 -4.92 -2.91 -9.39
CA LEU A 376 -3.60 -3.09 -9.97
C LEU A 376 -3.80 -3.16 -11.48
N LEU A 377 -3.48 -2.07 -12.15
CA LEU A 377 -3.77 -1.90 -13.57
C LEU A 377 -2.51 -1.96 -14.42
N SER A 378 -1.33 -1.90 -13.79
CA SER A 378 -0.05 -2.00 -14.49
C SER A 378 1.01 -2.78 -13.69
N PRO A 379 1.94 -3.47 -14.37
CA PRO A 379 3.03 -4.18 -13.71
C PRO A 379 4.02 -3.26 -13.00
N GLN A 380 4.13 -1.99 -13.41
CA GLN A 380 5.12 -1.05 -12.88
C GLN A 380 4.91 -0.78 -11.40
N MET A 381 3.69 -0.45 -10.98
CA MET A 381 3.42 -0.18 -9.57
C MET A 381 3.56 -1.46 -8.74
N TYR A 382 3.26 -2.63 -9.30
CA TYR A 382 3.53 -3.90 -8.62
C TYR A 382 5.04 -4.13 -8.43
N ALA A 383 5.85 -3.83 -9.45
CA ALA A 383 7.30 -3.89 -9.37
C ALA A 383 7.89 -2.90 -8.36
N VAL A 384 7.35 -1.69 -8.24
CA VAL A 384 7.77 -0.73 -7.19
C VAL A 384 7.62 -1.34 -5.79
N ARG A 385 6.55 -2.10 -5.54
CA ARG A 385 6.35 -2.78 -4.25
C ARG A 385 7.36 -3.90 -4.02
N CYS A 386 7.73 -4.63 -5.08
CA CYS A 386 8.82 -5.59 -5.02
C CYS A 386 10.18 -4.91 -4.78
N ALA A 387 10.48 -3.81 -5.48
CA ALA A 387 11.72 -3.05 -5.26
C ALA A 387 11.83 -2.56 -3.80
N GLY A 388 10.71 -2.17 -3.18
CA GLY A 388 10.63 -1.82 -1.77
C GLY A 388 10.62 -3.00 -0.79
N SER A 389 10.71 -4.25 -1.26
CA SER A 389 10.61 -5.47 -0.45
C SER A 389 9.36 -5.50 0.46
N LEU A 390 8.23 -4.98 -0.04
CA LEU A 390 6.98 -4.86 0.73
C LEU A 390 6.11 -6.12 0.65
N LEU A 391 6.24 -6.88 -0.44
CA LEU A 391 5.38 -8.02 -0.72
C LEU A 391 5.94 -9.33 -0.14
N SER A 392 5.05 -10.23 0.25
CA SER A 392 5.45 -11.59 0.65
C SER A 392 5.96 -12.37 -0.56
N LYS A 393 7.08 -13.10 -0.41
CA LYS A 393 7.60 -13.98 -1.47
C LYS A 393 6.63 -15.13 -1.76
N VAL A 394 5.99 -15.66 -0.71
CA VAL A 394 4.97 -16.71 -0.82
C VAL A 394 3.65 -16.16 -1.37
N GLY A 395 3.47 -14.84 -1.33
CA GLY A 395 2.26 -14.21 -1.84
C GLY A 395 1.07 -14.38 -0.92
N ARG A 396 1.30 -14.36 0.40
CA ARG A 396 0.27 -14.41 1.44
C ARG A 396 0.56 -13.39 2.53
N SER A 397 -0.51 -12.86 3.13
CA SER A 397 -0.41 -12.02 4.32
C SER A 397 -0.48 -12.90 5.57
N ALA A 398 0.67 -13.33 6.09
CA ALA A 398 0.75 -14.18 7.28
C ALA A 398 0.73 -13.33 8.57
N SER A 399 -0.39 -12.66 8.83
CA SER A 399 -0.54 -11.75 9.97
C SER A 399 -0.27 -12.48 11.29
N PHE A 400 0.52 -11.84 12.16
CA PHE A 400 0.94 -12.32 13.48
C PHE A 400 1.86 -13.57 13.47
N ASP A 401 2.10 -14.21 12.33
CA ASP A 401 2.87 -15.45 12.24
C ASP A 401 4.38 -15.19 12.25
N ALA A 402 5.16 -16.16 12.74
CA ALA A 402 6.61 -16.11 12.76
C ALA A 402 7.24 -16.03 11.35
N ASN A 403 6.51 -16.47 10.32
CA ASN A 403 6.95 -16.39 8.92
C ASN A 403 6.45 -15.13 8.19
N SER A 404 5.96 -14.12 8.92
CA SER A 404 5.55 -12.84 8.35
C SER A 404 6.73 -12.15 7.62
N ASP A 405 6.67 -12.05 6.29
CA ASP A 405 7.73 -11.52 5.42
C ASP A 405 7.29 -10.36 4.52
N GLY A 406 6.05 -9.88 4.68
CA GLY A 406 5.42 -8.90 3.80
C GLY A 406 3.93 -9.20 3.62
N TYR A 407 3.28 -8.48 2.72
CA TYR A 407 1.87 -8.69 2.42
C TYR A 407 1.63 -9.17 0.99
N VAL A 408 0.49 -9.83 0.75
CA VAL A 408 -0.02 -10.00 -0.61
C VAL A 408 -0.87 -8.79 -0.96
N VAL A 409 -0.64 -8.17 -2.11
CA VAL A 409 -1.44 -7.01 -2.52
C VAL A 409 -2.85 -7.46 -2.94
N GLY A 410 -3.85 -6.67 -2.58
CA GLY A 410 -5.25 -6.98 -2.89
C GLY A 410 -5.98 -5.84 -3.57
N GLU A 411 -6.91 -6.20 -4.42
CA GLU A 411 -7.85 -5.29 -5.06
C GLU A 411 -9.22 -5.33 -4.38
N GLY A 412 -9.96 -4.23 -4.53
CA GLY A 412 -11.29 -4.13 -3.96
C GLY A 412 -11.87 -2.74 -4.09
N CYS A 413 -13.19 -2.65 -4.06
CA CYS A 413 -13.89 -1.39 -3.84
C CYS A 413 -15.06 -1.65 -2.88
N GLY A 414 -15.20 -0.78 -1.89
CA GLY A 414 -16.32 -0.83 -0.97
C GLY A 414 -16.80 0.56 -0.60
N GLY A 415 -18.05 0.64 -0.16
CA GLY A 415 -18.67 1.89 0.26
C GLY A 415 -19.60 1.71 1.45
N VAL A 416 -19.58 2.67 2.38
CA VAL A 416 -20.52 2.76 3.51
C VAL A 416 -21.22 4.11 3.50
N VAL A 417 -22.54 4.10 3.74
CA VAL A 417 -23.35 5.30 3.91
C VAL A 417 -23.51 5.57 5.39
N ILE A 418 -22.90 6.65 5.87
CA ILE A 418 -22.95 7.07 7.27
C ILE A 418 -23.98 8.18 7.41
N GLY A 419 -24.91 8.01 8.35
CA GLY A 419 -25.98 8.96 8.59
C GLY A 419 -26.65 8.73 9.93
N TYR A 420 -27.41 9.73 10.37
CA TYR A 420 -28.28 9.54 11.52
C TYR A 420 -29.49 8.67 11.16
N THR A 421 -29.88 7.79 12.07
CA THR A 421 -31.06 6.92 11.96
C THR A 421 -31.68 6.69 13.33
N ASP A 422 -33.02 6.69 13.36
CA ASP A 422 -33.81 6.22 14.50
C ASP A 422 -34.13 4.72 14.39
N GLN A 423 -33.91 4.14 13.21
CA GLN A 423 -34.05 2.72 12.94
C GLN A 423 -32.71 2.04 13.23
N VAL A 424 -32.46 1.70 14.49
CA VAL A 424 -31.34 0.85 14.90
C VAL A 424 -31.86 -0.57 15.04
N GLU A 425 -31.53 -1.41 14.07
CA GLU A 425 -31.76 -2.85 14.12
C GLU A 425 -30.56 -3.55 14.79
N GLN A 426 -30.72 -4.82 15.18
CA GLN A 426 -29.65 -5.61 15.83
C GLN A 426 -28.38 -5.70 14.97
N SER A 427 -28.59 -5.84 13.66
CA SER A 427 -27.55 -5.89 12.63
C SER A 427 -27.01 -4.50 12.25
N THR A 428 -27.45 -3.41 12.89
CA THR A 428 -27.01 -2.05 12.54
C THR A 428 -25.71 -1.71 13.28
N PRO A 429 -24.60 -1.45 12.57
CA PRO A 429 -23.37 -1.00 13.18
C PRO A 429 -23.49 0.48 13.60
N VAL A 430 -23.58 0.74 14.90
CA VAL A 430 -23.74 2.10 15.45
C VAL A 430 -22.37 2.76 15.65
N TRP A 431 -22.12 3.86 14.95
CA TRP A 431 -20.84 4.57 14.95
C TRP A 431 -20.63 5.37 16.24
N ILE A 432 -19.82 4.85 17.17
CA ILE A 432 -19.58 5.49 18.48
C ILE A 432 -18.48 6.54 18.39
N ALA A 433 -17.31 6.20 17.88
CA ALA A 433 -16.22 7.15 17.70
C ALA A 433 -15.24 6.69 16.62
N SER A 434 -14.49 7.65 16.13
CA SER A 434 -13.34 7.46 15.26
C SER A 434 -12.38 8.61 15.46
N GLU A 435 -11.11 8.36 15.18
CA GLU A 435 -10.05 9.36 15.18
C GLU A 435 -9.05 9.09 14.07
N THR A 436 -8.38 10.17 13.66
CA THR A 436 -7.23 10.13 12.76
C THR A 436 -6.08 10.93 13.37
N MET A 437 -4.87 10.37 13.37
CA MET A 437 -3.67 11.01 13.92
C MET A 437 -2.45 10.73 13.04
N GLN A 438 -1.34 11.43 13.29
CA GLN A 438 -0.08 11.19 12.59
C GLN A 438 0.99 10.75 13.61
N ASP A 439 1.92 9.89 13.18
CA ASP A 439 2.99 9.32 14.00
C ASP A 439 3.94 10.33 14.66
N GLY A 440 3.98 11.55 14.15
CA GLY A 440 4.98 12.58 14.43
C GLY A 440 6.34 12.21 13.86
N ARG A 441 7.39 12.55 14.61
CA ARG A 441 8.75 12.10 14.34
C ARG A 441 8.90 10.64 14.80
N SER A 442 8.77 9.70 13.86
CA SER A 442 9.16 8.30 14.02
C SER A 442 10.64 8.09 13.64
N ALA A 443 11.13 6.84 13.73
CA ALA A 443 12.50 6.49 13.37
C ALA A 443 12.84 6.80 11.89
N GLN A 444 11.87 6.57 11.00
CA GLN A 444 11.93 6.86 9.57
C GLN A 444 10.52 7.21 9.09
N LEU A 445 10.40 7.92 7.96
CA LEU A 445 9.11 8.34 7.40
C LEU A 445 8.10 7.19 7.29
N THR A 446 8.59 6.00 6.94
CA THR A 446 7.76 4.81 6.70
C THR A 446 7.68 3.85 7.87
N ALA A 447 8.42 4.12 8.95
CA ALA A 447 8.44 3.26 10.13
C ALA A 447 7.25 3.58 11.05
N PRO A 448 6.43 2.58 11.42
CA PRO A 448 5.27 2.81 12.27
C PRO A 448 5.67 3.19 13.71
N SER A 449 4.80 3.94 14.39
CA SER A 449 5.03 4.40 15.77
C SER A 449 4.05 3.79 16.76
N GLY A 450 4.53 2.83 17.57
CA GLY A 450 3.72 2.23 18.64
C GLY A 450 3.18 3.24 19.67
N PRO A 451 3.97 4.23 20.15
CA PRO A 451 3.45 5.30 21.00
C PRO A 451 2.32 6.10 20.36
N ALA A 452 2.42 6.44 19.07
CA ALA A 452 1.38 7.18 18.37
C ALA A 452 0.10 6.35 18.16
N GLN A 453 0.25 5.07 17.84
CA GLN A 453 -0.87 4.12 17.79
C GLN A 453 -1.55 4.02 19.18
N GLY A 454 -0.78 3.94 20.27
CA GLY A 454 -1.31 3.97 21.63
C GLY A 454 -2.09 5.24 21.98
N GLU A 455 -1.61 6.42 21.56
CA GLU A 455 -2.33 7.68 21.75
C GLU A 455 -3.60 7.78 20.90
N LEU A 456 -3.58 7.26 19.67
CA LEU A 456 -4.77 7.14 18.83
C LEU A 456 -5.85 6.30 19.50
N LEU A 457 -5.48 5.12 20.03
CA LEU A 457 -6.40 4.24 20.78
C LEU A 457 -7.00 4.97 21.99
N LYS A 458 -6.16 5.63 22.81
CA LYS A 458 -6.62 6.42 23.98
C LYS A 458 -7.59 7.53 23.59
N ASN A 459 -7.28 8.28 22.53
CA ASN A 459 -8.12 9.39 22.09
C ASN A 459 -9.47 8.92 21.55
N THR A 460 -9.46 7.85 20.74
CA THR A 460 -10.68 7.25 20.21
C THR A 460 -11.57 6.75 21.33
N MET A 461 -11.00 6.02 22.29
CA MET A 461 -11.73 5.43 23.41
C MET A 461 -12.27 6.49 24.38
N ARG A 462 -11.51 7.58 24.61
CA ARG A 462 -11.99 8.74 25.37
C ARG A 462 -13.20 9.41 24.69
N ARG A 463 -13.19 9.54 23.37
CA ARG A 463 -14.36 10.06 22.62
C ARG A 463 -15.51 9.07 22.59
N ALA A 464 -15.21 7.78 22.53
CA ALA A 464 -16.21 6.72 22.58
C ALA A 464 -16.87 6.62 23.95
N ARG A 465 -16.16 7.02 25.02
CA ARG A 465 -16.52 6.76 26.42
C ARG A 465 -16.68 5.25 26.67
N VAL A 466 -15.78 4.47 26.10
CA VAL A 466 -15.71 3.01 26.21
C VAL A 466 -14.41 2.65 26.90
N SER A 467 -14.46 1.71 27.86
CA SER A 467 -13.27 1.21 28.53
C SER A 467 -12.64 0.04 27.74
N PRO A 468 -11.32 -0.17 27.80
CA PRO A 468 -10.66 -1.23 27.03
C PRO A 468 -11.16 -2.67 27.27
N PRO A 469 -11.66 -3.05 28.45
CA PRO A 469 -12.32 -4.35 28.64
C PRO A 469 -13.64 -4.53 27.88
N GLU A 470 -14.32 -3.45 27.48
CA GLU A 470 -15.60 -3.52 26.76
C GLU A 470 -15.44 -3.83 25.26
N ILE A 471 -14.23 -3.72 24.71
CA ILE A 471 -13.93 -4.11 23.33
C ILE A 471 -13.86 -5.63 23.25
N ALA A 472 -14.78 -6.24 22.50
CA ALA A 472 -14.85 -7.69 22.32
C ALA A 472 -13.79 -8.18 21.33
N ALA A 473 -13.63 -7.49 20.21
CA ALA A 473 -12.64 -7.82 19.18
C ALA A 473 -12.09 -6.55 18.52
N SER A 474 -10.85 -6.65 18.06
CA SER A 474 -10.16 -5.64 17.27
C SER A 474 -9.76 -6.20 15.92
N GLU A 475 -10.25 -5.60 14.84
CA GLU A 475 -9.80 -5.88 13.48
C GLU A 475 -8.56 -5.03 13.18
N CYS A 476 -7.40 -5.68 13.16
CA CYS A 476 -6.09 -5.04 13.11
C CYS A 476 -5.71 -4.57 11.70
N GLN A 477 -4.79 -3.61 11.63
CA GLN A 477 -4.12 -3.26 10.38
C GLN A 477 -3.20 -4.38 9.91
N CYS A 478 -2.62 -5.16 10.83
CA CYS A 478 -1.68 -6.27 10.58
C CYS A 478 -1.87 -6.94 9.23
N ASN A 479 -0.81 -6.95 8.45
CA ASN A 479 -0.81 -7.41 7.06
C ASN A 479 0.25 -8.49 6.79
N GLY A 480 0.92 -8.97 7.84
CA GLY A 480 2.05 -9.89 7.73
C GLY A 480 3.40 -9.15 7.63
N SER A 481 3.47 -7.89 8.06
CA SER A 481 4.73 -7.16 8.13
C SER A 481 5.55 -7.65 9.32
N HIS A 482 6.80 -8.02 9.05
CA HIS A 482 7.76 -8.46 10.07
C HIS A 482 7.93 -7.45 11.22
N LEU A 483 7.87 -6.15 10.90
CA LEU A 483 8.01 -5.06 11.87
C LEU A 483 6.66 -4.49 12.32
N GLY A 484 5.71 -4.36 11.41
CA GLY A 484 4.42 -3.70 11.68
C GLY A 484 3.54 -4.48 12.65
N ASP A 485 3.45 -5.80 12.49
CA ASP A 485 2.57 -6.64 13.29
C ASP A 485 2.97 -6.64 14.79
N PRO A 486 4.27 -6.79 15.17
CA PRO A 486 4.71 -6.61 16.56
C PRO A 486 4.43 -5.23 17.15
N ILE A 487 4.57 -4.16 16.36
CA ILE A 487 4.34 -2.79 16.85
C ILE A 487 2.85 -2.56 17.14
N GLU A 488 1.96 -3.02 16.26
CA GLU A 488 0.52 -2.90 16.47
C GLU A 488 0.05 -3.70 17.69
N LEU A 489 0.42 -4.97 17.78
CA LEU A 489 0.04 -5.80 18.93
C LEU A 489 0.66 -5.31 20.23
N GLY A 490 1.91 -4.85 20.22
CA GLY A 490 2.52 -4.24 21.40
C GLY A 490 1.81 -2.96 21.86
N SER A 491 1.23 -2.20 20.93
CA SER A 491 0.45 -1.00 21.24
C SER A 491 -0.92 -1.34 21.81
N LEU A 492 -1.60 -2.35 21.25
CA LEU A 492 -2.84 -2.90 21.77
C LEU A 492 -2.65 -3.51 23.17
N GLU A 493 -1.60 -4.32 23.39
CA GLU A 493 -1.26 -4.91 24.69
C GLU A 493 -1.16 -3.83 25.77
N LYS A 494 -0.28 -2.84 25.55
CA LYS A 494 -0.01 -1.78 26.52
C LYS A 494 -1.28 -0.96 26.79
N PHE A 495 -2.03 -0.63 25.74
CA PHE A 495 -3.27 0.13 25.86
C PHE A 495 -4.34 -0.62 26.67
N HIS A 496 -4.63 -1.87 26.31
CA HIS A 496 -5.66 -2.66 26.97
C HIS A 496 -5.28 -3.04 28.40
N ARG A 497 -4.02 -3.43 28.66
CA ARG A 497 -3.52 -3.74 30.01
C ARG A 497 -3.56 -2.51 30.91
N SER A 498 -3.05 -1.36 30.46
CA SER A 498 -3.11 -0.11 31.24
C SER A 498 -4.55 0.37 31.46
N GLY A 499 -5.46 -0.01 30.56
CA GLY A 499 -6.91 0.18 30.67
C GLY A 499 -7.64 -0.77 31.61
N GLY A 500 -6.92 -1.69 32.29
CA GLY A 500 -7.50 -2.60 33.28
C GLY A 500 -8.08 -3.89 32.71
N ARG A 501 -7.85 -4.20 31.43
CA ARG A 501 -8.22 -5.50 30.83
C ARG A 501 -7.39 -6.63 31.47
N LYS A 502 -8.04 -7.75 31.77
CA LYS A 502 -7.43 -8.93 32.41
C LYS A 502 -7.59 -10.21 31.59
N ASP A 503 -8.58 -10.21 30.71
CA ASP A 503 -8.96 -11.28 29.82
C ASP A 503 -8.38 -11.09 28.42
N THR A 504 -8.52 -12.12 27.59
CA THR A 504 -7.92 -12.21 26.26
C THR A 504 -8.62 -11.31 25.24
N LEU A 505 -7.87 -10.50 24.49
CA LEU A 505 -8.44 -9.69 23.40
C LEU A 505 -8.47 -10.51 22.11
N MET A 506 -9.61 -10.51 21.42
CA MET A 506 -9.72 -11.16 20.11
C MET A 506 -9.13 -10.23 19.05
N CYS A 507 -8.06 -10.68 18.40
CA CYS A 507 -7.41 -9.96 17.31
C CYS A 507 -7.73 -10.65 15.98
N LEU A 508 -8.21 -9.85 15.03
CA LEU A 508 -8.63 -10.31 13.72
C LEU A 508 -7.77 -9.64 12.65
N ALA A 509 -7.59 -10.31 11.50
CA ALA A 509 -6.87 -9.77 10.36
C ALA A 509 -7.48 -10.29 9.04
N GLY A 510 -8.40 -9.55 8.46
CA GLY A 510 -9.07 -9.88 7.20
C GLY A 510 -8.16 -9.83 5.97
N LYS A 511 -6.99 -9.21 6.10
CA LYS A 511 -5.95 -9.22 5.06
C LYS A 511 -5.37 -10.62 4.82
N THR A 512 -5.47 -11.51 5.80
CA THR A 512 -5.10 -12.93 5.62
C THR A 512 -6.02 -13.64 4.61
N ASN A 513 -7.26 -13.17 4.42
CA ASN A 513 -8.20 -13.73 3.46
C ASN A 513 -8.16 -13.03 2.09
N LYS A 514 -8.20 -11.69 2.08
CA LYS A 514 -8.38 -10.88 0.85
C LYS A 514 -7.16 -10.03 0.48
N GLY A 515 -6.01 -10.31 1.07
CA GLY A 515 -4.81 -9.52 0.88
C GLY A 515 -4.93 -8.08 1.38
N HIS A 516 -3.86 -7.34 1.23
CA HIS A 516 -3.78 -5.95 1.62
C HIS A 516 -4.33 -5.04 0.53
N GLY A 517 -5.55 -4.56 0.75
CA GLY A 517 -6.24 -3.64 -0.16
C GLY A 517 -5.66 -2.22 -0.27
N GLU A 518 -4.46 -1.95 0.23
CA GLU A 518 -3.82 -0.62 0.13
C GLU A 518 -4.75 0.52 0.56
N GLY A 519 -5.07 1.49 -0.31
CA GLY A 519 -6.01 2.58 -0.01
C GLY A 519 -7.42 2.09 0.38
N ASN A 520 -7.82 0.90 -0.07
CA ASN A 520 -9.07 0.20 0.29
C ASN A 520 -8.95 -0.68 1.56
N ALA A 521 -7.76 -0.79 2.18
CA ALA A 521 -7.56 -1.68 3.32
C ALA A 521 -8.42 -1.33 4.54
N GLY A 522 -8.62 -0.04 4.82
CA GLY A 522 -9.55 0.44 5.84
C GLY A 522 -10.98 0.00 5.58
N MET A 523 -11.43 -0.01 4.32
CA MET A 523 -12.75 -0.50 3.94
C MET A 523 -12.89 -2.02 4.15
N THR A 524 -11.82 -2.80 3.97
CA THR A 524 -11.82 -4.23 4.33
C THR A 524 -12.01 -4.42 5.83
N VAL A 525 -11.35 -3.61 6.66
CA VAL A 525 -11.53 -3.60 8.12
C VAL A 525 -12.98 -3.27 8.48
N LEU A 526 -13.54 -2.20 7.90
CA LEU A 526 -14.94 -1.81 8.10
C LEU A 526 -15.89 -2.93 7.70
N MET A 527 -15.78 -3.46 6.48
CA MET A 527 -16.69 -4.47 5.96
C MET A 527 -16.65 -5.76 6.76
N LYS A 528 -15.46 -6.23 7.16
CA LYS A 528 -15.36 -7.41 8.03
C LYS A 528 -16.09 -7.17 9.34
N THR A 529 -15.86 -6.03 10.01
CA THR A 529 -16.57 -5.71 11.26
C THR A 529 -18.09 -5.48 11.08
N ILE A 530 -18.54 -4.98 9.93
CA ILE A 530 -19.98 -4.92 9.58
C ILE A 530 -20.55 -6.33 9.54
N LEU A 531 -19.91 -7.25 8.82
CA LEU A 531 -20.37 -8.64 8.70
C LEU A 531 -20.36 -9.36 10.05
N LEU A 532 -19.37 -9.08 10.92
CA LEU A 532 -19.39 -9.56 12.32
C LEU A 532 -20.62 -9.09 13.10
N VAL A 533 -21.07 -7.85 12.86
CA VAL A 533 -22.27 -7.28 13.49
C VAL A 533 -23.55 -7.88 12.90
N GLU A 534 -23.60 -8.10 11.59
CA GLU A 534 -24.76 -8.66 10.90
C GLU A 534 -24.94 -10.15 11.19
N ASP A 535 -23.86 -10.91 11.15
CA ASP A 535 -23.89 -12.37 11.14
C ASP A 535 -23.51 -12.97 12.50
N HIS A 536 -22.92 -12.19 13.41
CA HIS A 536 -22.41 -12.64 14.71
C HIS A 536 -21.41 -13.81 14.63
N ILE A 537 -20.67 -13.87 13.53
CA ILE A 537 -19.64 -14.86 13.25
C ILE A 537 -18.26 -14.21 13.34
N LEU A 538 -17.30 -14.93 13.91
CA LEU A 538 -15.88 -14.61 13.94
C LEU A 538 -15.15 -15.45 12.86
N PRO A 539 -14.72 -14.82 11.75
CA PRO A 539 -13.93 -15.46 10.71
C PRO A 539 -12.53 -15.85 11.19
N PRO A 540 -11.93 -16.92 10.64
CA PRO A 540 -10.57 -17.30 10.96
C PRO A 540 -9.55 -16.27 10.44
N VAL A 541 -8.42 -16.21 11.13
CA VAL A 541 -7.17 -15.60 10.69
C VAL A 541 -6.36 -16.69 10.01
N LEU A 542 -6.14 -16.55 8.69
CA LEU A 542 -5.44 -17.55 7.91
C LEU A 542 -3.92 -17.43 8.08
N HIS A 543 -3.21 -18.49 7.68
CA HIS A 543 -1.74 -18.56 7.65
C HIS A 543 -1.05 -18.35 9.02
N PHE A 544 -1.79 -18.53 10.11
CA PHE A 544 -1.28 -18.44 11.47
C PHE A 544 -1.00 -19.84 12.03
N ASN A 545 0.27 -20.19 12.15
CA ASN A 545 0.77 -21.45 12.70
C ASN A 545 1.51 -21.24 14.03
N LYS A 546 2.36 -20.22 14.08
CA LYS A 546 3.21 -19.91 15.24
C LYS A 546 3.30 -18.41 15.41
N LEU A 547 3.05 -17.92 16.61
CA LEU A 547 3.16 -16.50 16.92
C LEU A 547 4.57 -15.97 16.61
N ASN A 548 4.64 -14.79 15.98
CA ASN A 548 5.88 -14.09 15.75
C ASN A 548 6.61 -13.84 17.09
N PRO A 549 7.88 -14.28 17.24
CA PRO A 549 8.61 -14.17 18.50
C PRO A 549 8.90 -12.73 18.93
N HIS A 550 8.72 -11.75 18.05
CA HIS A 550 8.84 -10.33 18.38
C HIS A 550 7.55 -9.75 18.99
N ILE A 551 6.45 -10.49 18.98
CA ILE A 551 5.22 -10.13 19.68
C ILE A 551 5.35 -10.60 21.13
N ASP A 552 5.52 -9.65 22.04
CA ASP A 552 5.48 -9.93 23.47
C ASP A 552 4.03 -10.09 23.94
N VAL A 553 3.70 -11.30 24.41
CA VAL A 553 2.40 -11.64 25.02
C VAL A 553 2.46 -11.65 26.54
N GLU A 554 3.62 -11.38 27.15
CA GLU A 554 3.80 -11.32 28.60
C GLU A 554 3.13 -10.06 29.19
N GLY A 555 1.81 -10.15 29.41
CA GLY A 555 1.04 -9.07 30.05
C GLY A 555 -0.44 -9.12 29.75
N MET A 556 -0.81 -9.62 28.57
CA MET A 556 -2.19 -9.85 28.16
C MET A 556 -2.23 -10.88 27.03
N PRO A 557 -2.96 -12.00 27.18
CA PRO A 557 -3.09 -12.94 26.08
C PRO A 557 -3.90 -12.32 24.92
N PHE A 558 -3.51 -12.64 23.69
CA PHE A 558 -4.32 -12.42 22.49
C PHE A 558 -4.98 -13.73 22.06
N TYR A 559 -6.17 -13.65 21.49
CA TYR A 559 -6.87 -14.78 20.89
C TYR A 559 -6.94 -14.57 19.38
N PHE A 560 -6.37 -15.50 18.63
CA PHE A 560 -6.44 -15.55 17.18
C PHE A 560 -7.40 -16.66 16.79
N ILE A 561 -8.39 -16.32 15.98
CA ILE A 561 -9.43 -17.26 15.55
C ILE A 561 -8.84 -18.20 14.50
N SER A 562 -8.71 -19.50 14.77
CA SER A 562 -8.21 -20.47 13.79
C SER A 562 -9.32 -21.07 12.92
N GLU A 563 -10.54 -21.09 13.43
CA GLU A 563 -11.72 -21.64 12.77
C GLU A 563 -12.92 -20.71 12.98
N THR A 564 -13.81 -20.66 11.97
CA THR A 564 -15.04 -19.87 12.05
C THR A 564 -15.81 -20.22 13.31
N SER A 565 -16.05 -19.23 14.15
CA SER A 565 -16.72 -19.40 15.45
C SER A 565 -17.80 -18.36 15.66
N LEU A 566 -18.63 -18.53 16.69
CA LEU A 566 -19.62 -17.51 17.05
C LEU A 566 -18.95 -16.42 17.88
N LEU A 567 -19.31 -15.16 17.60
CA LEU A 567 -18.97 -14.06 18.49
C LEU A 567 -19.53 -14.37 19.90
N PRO A 568 -18.79 -14.14 21.01
CA PRO A 568 -19.31 -14.36 22.34
C PRO A 568 -20.59 -13.58 22.63
N TYR A 569 -21.47 -14.13 23.48
CA TYR A 569 -22.74 -13.48 23.81
C TYR A 569 -22.51 -12.30 24.75
N SER A 570 -23.04 -11.14 24.38
CA SER A 570 -23.21 -9.99 25.26
C SER A 570 -24.45 -9.22 24.81
N ASP A 571 -25.21 -8.68 25.77
CA ASP A 571 -26.34 -7.78 25.48
C ASP A 571 -25.88 -6.55 24.67
N LYS A 572 -24.62 -6.16 24.86
CA LYS A 572 -23.97 -5.07 24.14
C LYS A 572 -22.49 -5.36 24.02
N PHE A 573 -21.93 -5.24 22.82
CA PHE A 573 -20.50 -5.37 22.61
C PHE A 573 -19.99 -4.25 21.72
N PHE A 574 -18.70 -3.95 21.88
CA PHE A 574 -17.99 -2.99 21.05
C PHE A 574 -16.97 -3.71 20.19
N LEU A 575 -16.92 -3.32 18.92
CA LEU A 575 -15.87 -3.71 18.00
C LEU A 575 -15.01 -2.50 17.70
N ALA A 576 -13.73 -2.74 17.55
CA ALA A 576 -12.77 -1.73 17.16
C ALA A 576 -12.04 -2.18 15.88
N GLY A 577 -11.49 -1.21 15.14
CA GLY A 577 -10.65 -1.53 14.00
C GLY A 577 -9.68 -0.41 13.64
N SER A 578 -8.53 -0.81 13.11
CA SER A 578 -7.39 0.06 12.84
C SER A 578 -6.96 0.01 11.37
N ALA A 579 -6.50 1.15 10.86
CA ALA A 579 -5.75 1.20 9.60
C ALA A 579 -4.60 2.21 9.75
N PHE A 580 -3.37 1.78 9.46
CA PHE A 580 -2.15 2.59 9.60
C PHE A 580 -1.52 2.77 8.23
N GLY A 581 -1.45 4.02 7.78
CA GLY A 581 -0.84 4.39 6.51
C GLY A 581 0.67 4.36 6.64
N TRP A 582 1.35 3.88 5.59
CA TRP A 582 2.81 3.82 5.57
C TRP A 582 3.48 5.21 5.75
N GLY A 583 2.82 6.32 5.37
CA GLY A 583 3.29 7.68 5.69
C GLY A 583 3.03 8.17 7.13
N GLY A 584 2.56 7.28 8.01
CA GLY A 584 2.33 7.54 9.43
C GLY A 584 0.97 8.16 9.78
N VAL A 585 0.04 8.29 8.82
CA VAL A 585 -1.35 8.71 9.12
C VAL A 585 -2.16 7.48 9.51
N ASN A 586 -2.65 7.49 10.75
CA ASN A 586 -3.35 6.38 11.38
C ASN A 586 -4.83 6.72 11.60
N ALA A 587 -5.70 5.72 11.47
CA ALA A 587 -7.11 5.84 11.76
C ALA A 587 -7.59 4.67 12.62
N HIS A 588 -8.50 4.95 13.56
CA HIS A 588 -9.11 3.95 14.42
C HIS A 588 -10.57 4.28 14.68
N PHE A 589 -11.42 3.27 14.78
CA PHE A 589 -12.84 3.44 15.09
C PHE A 589 -13.31 2.47 16.17
N VAL A 590 -14.44 2.83 16.79
CA VAL A 590 -15.19 2.00 17.73
C VAL A 590 -16.66 2.10 17.39
N TRP A 591 -17.30 0.96 17.12
CA TRP A 591 -18.74 0.89 16.93
C TRP A 591 -19.39 -0.04 17.95
N GLN A 592 -20.69 0.16 18.17
CA GLN A 592 -21.51 -0.63 19.06
C GLN A 592 -22.47 -1.51 18.25
N SER A 593 -22.70 -2.73 18.73
CA SER A 593 -23.78 -3.60 18.28
C SER A 593 -24.47 -4.27 19.48
N GLU A 594 -25.71 -4.70 19.26
CA GLU A 594 -26.51 -5.48 20.19
C GLU A 594 -26.71 -6.88 19.60
N ARG A 595 -26.41 -7.93 20.36
CA ARG A 595 -26.65 -9.32 19.91
C ARG A 595 -28.11 -9.71 20.21
N PRO A 596 -28.80 -10.47 19.34
CA PRO A 596 -30.10 -11.05 19.68
C PRO A 596 -29.99 -11.99 20.88
N LYS A 597 -30.96 -11.89 21.79
CA LYS A 597 -31.15 -12.78 22.96
C LYS A 597 -31.40 -14.26 22.61
N THR A 598 -31.52 -14.62 21.32
CA THR A 598 -32.00 -15.94 20.90
C THR A 598 -31.30 -16.46 19.64
N GLN A 599 -30.25 -17.25 19.82
CA GLN A 599 -30.08 -18.60 19.25
C GLN A 599 -28.68 -19.09 19.68
N LEU A 600 -28.65 -19.86 20.76
CA LEU A 600 -27.60 -20.83 20.97
C LEU A 600 -27.71 -21.85 19.83
N LEU A 601 -26.97 -21.64 18.74
CA LEU A 601 -26.44 -22.81 18.03
C LEU A 601 -25.59 -23.55 19.07
N ALA A 602 -25.90 -24.83 19.26
CA ALA A 602 -25.36 -25.66 20.33
C ALA A 602 -23.87 -25.38 20.53
N GLN A 603 -23.48 -25.11 21.78
CA GLN A 603 -22.08 -24.95 22.15
C GLN A 603 -21.27 -26.09 21.53
N PRO A 604 -20.16 -25.82 20.80
CA PRO A 604 -19.19 -26.86 20.58
C PRO A 604 -18.79 -27.33 21.98
N GLN A 605 -19.05 -28.60 22.28
CA GLN A 605 -18.54 -29.21 23.51
C GLN A 605 -17.03 -29.08 23.42
N TYR A 606 -16.45 -28.20 24.25
CA TYR A 606 -15.01 -28.18 24.50
C TYR A 606 -14.65 -29.51 25.16
N ALA A 607 -14.40 -30.54 24.35
CA ALA A 607 -13.68 -31.70 24.79
C ALA A 607 -12.25 -31.24 25.04
N ALA A 608 -11.82 -31.29 26.30
CA ALA A 608 -10.41 -31.26 26.64
C ALA A 608 -9.72 -32.42 25.92
N MET A 609 -9.17 -32.18 24.73
CA MET A 609 -8.42 -33.17 23.99
C MET A 609 -7.04 -33.31 24.61
N GLN A 610 -6.88 -34.36 25.42
CA GLN A 610 -5.61 -35.06 25.50
C GLN A 610 -5.32 -35.76 24.16
N PRO A 611 -4.04 -35.90 23.77
CA PRO A 611 -3.67 -36.32 22.42
C PRO A 611 -3.89 -37.82 22.25
N LEU A 612 -4.84 -38.19 21.40
CA LEU A 612 -4.97 -39.55 20.86
C LEU A 612 -5.24 -39.45 19.36
N LEU A 613 -4.17 -39.58 18.57
CA LEU A 613 -4.25 -39.87 17.14
C LEU A 613 -4.57 -41.35 16.93
N PRO A 614 -5.42 -41.66 15.94
CA PRO A 614 -5.14 -42.76 15.02
C PRO A 614 -5.14 -42.27 13.55
N PRO A 615 -4.38 -42.94 12.66
CA PRO A 615 -4.08 -42.44 11.33
C PRO A 615 -5.26 -42.65 10.37
N MET A 616 -5.68 -41.60 9.67
CA MET A 616 -6.61 -41.73 8.54
C MET A 616 -5.87 -41.73 7.20
N GLN A 617 -6.26 -42.72 6.39
CA GLN A 617 -5.72 -43.10 5.09
C GLN A 617 -5.96 -42.05 4.02
N MET A 618 -4.93 -41.83 3.19
CA MET A 618 -4.96 -41.03 1.97
C MET A 618 -5.79 -41.69 0.87
N ALA A 619 -6.66 -40.92 0.22
CA ALA A 619 -7.35 -41.27 -1.03
C ALA A 619 -6.62 -40.59 -2.23
N PRO A 620 -6.77 -41.07 -3.47
CA PRO A 620 -5.64 -41.38 -4.36
C PRO A 620 -5.16 -40.21 -5.22
N GLN A 621 -3.85 -40.18 -5.47
CA GLN A 621 -3.20 -39.29 -6.42
C GLN A 621 -3.48 -39.68 -7.88
N VAL A 622 -3.63 -38.66 -8.72
CA VAL A 622 -3.70 -38.75 -10.19
C VAL A 622 -2.36 -39.27 -10.72
N ARG A 623 -2.41 -40.35 -11.51
CA ARG A 623 -1.25 -40.96 -12.18
C ARG A 623 -0.58 -39.98 -13.14
N GLN A 624 0.74 -39.86 -13.03
CA GLN A 624 1.62 -39.50 -14.14
C GLN A 624 2.35 -40.78 -14.59
N ASP A 625 2.39 -41.04 -15.89
CA ASP A 625 3.12 -42.17 -16.46
C ASP A 625 4.65 -41.93 -16.44
N PRO A 626 5.47 -42.98 -16.30
CA PRO A 626 6.93 -42.85 -16.13
C PRO A 626 7.67 -42.75 -17.48
N PRO A 627 8.81 -42.05 -17.56
CA PRO A 627 9.78 -42.25 -18.63
C PRO A 627 10.59 -43.53 -18.40
N ALA A 628 10.96 -44.20 -19.50
CA ALA A 628 11.66 -45.47 -19.54
C ALA A 628 13.11 -45.39 -19.00
N GLU A 629 13.53 -46.45 -18.30
CA GLU A 629 14.86 -46.68 -17.73
C GLU A 629 15.92 -46.98 -18.81
N GLY A 630 17.14 -46.47 -18.60
CA GLY A 630 18.31 -46.79 -19.39
C GLY A 630 19.62 -46.38 -18.70
N GLN A 631 20.13 -47.30 -17.88
CA GLN A 631 21.51 -47.47 -17.40
C GLN A 631 22.05 -46.49 -16.34
N ALA A 632 22.00 -46.98 -15.10
CA ALA A 632 22.80 -46.51 -13.97
C ALA A 632 24.14 -47.27 -13.94
N GLU A 633 25.24 -46.52 -14.02
CA GLU A 633 26.52 -46.89 -13.41
C GLU A 633 26.88 -45.79 -12.39
N GLU A 634 26.84 -46.20 -11.12
CA GLU A 634 27.76 -45.85 -10.04
C GLU A 634 28.42 -44.46 -10.06
N TRP A 635 28.02 -43.58 -9.13
CA TRP A 635 28.93 -42.70 -8.38
C TRP A 635 28.46 -42.59 -6.93
N SER A 636 28.99 -43.51 -6.11
CA SER A 636 29.12 -43.32 -4.67
C SER A 636 30.19 -42.26 -4.41
N GLY A 637 29.79 -41.12 -3.84
CA GLY A 637 30.74 -40.07 -3.44
C GLY A 637 30.05 -38.92 -2.73
N HIS A 638 29.71 -39.12 -1.46
CA HIS A 638 29.56 -37.99 -0.54
C HIS A 638 30.91 -37.28 -0.44
N VAL A 639 31.05 -36.14 -1.10
CA VAL A 639 32.05 -35.13 -0.71
C VAL A 639 31.27 -34.00 -0.08
N ALA A 640 31.42 -33.86 1.23
CA ALA A 640 30.98 -32.68 1.95
C ALA A 640 31.51 -31.43 1.24
N ALA A 641 30.63 -30.46 0.97
CA ALA A 641 31.08 -29.15 0.53
C ALA A 641 32.10 -28.61 1.58
N PRO A 642 33.27 -28.10 1.17
CA PRO A 642 34.21 -27.53 2.11
C PRO A 642 33.56 -26.31 2.77
N ALA A 643 33.77 -26.17 4.08
CA ALA A 643 33.45 -24.93 4.78
C ALA A 643 34.11 -23.74 4.05
N PRO A 644 33.45 -22.56 4.00
CA PRO A 644 34.06 -21.38 3.38
C PRO A 644 35.42 -21.12 4.04
N GLU A 645 36.46 -20.96 3.21
CA GLU A 645 37.78 -20.54 3.69
C GLU A 645 37.63 -19.25 4.48
N LYS A 646 38.11 -19.24 5.73
CA LYS A 646 38.21 -18.02 6.55
C LYS A 646 39.19 -17.06 5.87
N GLN A 647 38.69 -16.14 5.05
CA GLN A 647 39.45 -14.99 4.59
C GLN A 647 39.61 -14.05 5.78
N GLY A 648 40.77 -14.10 6.44
CA GLY A 648 41.13 -13.13 7.47
C GLY A 648 41.28 -11.75 6.83
N TYR A 649 40.28 -10.89 6.98
CA TYR A 649 40.38 -9.51 6.51
C TYR A 649 41.22 -8.69 7.50
N SER A 650 42.24 -8.00 7.01
CA SER A 650 42.91 -6.97 7.81
C SER A 650 42.01 -5.74 7.94
N LEU A 651 42.12 -5.02 9.06
CA LEU A 651 41.33 -3.80 9.29
C LEU A 651 41.52 -2.77 8.16
N ASP A 652 42.73 -2.67 7.60
CA ASP A 652 43.02 -1.75 6.49
C ASP A 652 42.35 -2.18 5.17
N MET A 653 42.23 -3.48 4.91
CA MET A 653 41.48 -3.99 3.75
C MET A 653 39.98 -3.68 3.88
N VAL A 654 39.41 -3.91 5.07
CA VAL A 654 38.00 -3.64 5.33
C VAL A 654 37.70 -2.14 5.26
N ARG A 655 38.58 -1.29 5.80
CA ARG A 655 38.45 0.17 5.71
C ARG A 655 38.44 0.64 4.26
N ASN A 656 39.34 0.14 3.41
CA ASN A 656 39.37 0.50 1.99
C ASN A 656 38.10 0.04 1.26
N MET A 657 37.63 -1.18 1.55
CA MET A 657 36.38 -1.71 0.99
C MET A 657 35.15 -0.89 1.42
N ILE A 658 35.10 -0.46 2.69
CA ILE A 658 34.04 0.40 3.22
C ILE A 658 34.10 1.79 2.56
N MET A 659 35.27 2.41 2.49
CA MET A 659 35.43 3.73 1.87
C MET A 659 35.03 3.73 0.40
N GLU A 660 35.47 2.73 -0.37
CA GLU A 660 35.08 2.59 -1.78
C GLU A 660 33.57 2.42 -1.93
N THR A 661 32.95 1.60 -1.07
CA THR A 661 31.51 1.35 -1.10
C THR A 661 30.71 2.58 -0.66
N ALA A 662 31.21 3.32 0.32
CA ALA A 662 30.61 4.58 0.78
C ALA A 662 30.68 5.66 -0.32
N MET A 663 31.81 5.75 -1.03
CA MET A 663 31.97 6.68 -2.16
C MET A 663 31.03 6.34 -3.33
N ASN A 664 30.83 5.07 -3.64
CA ASN A 664 29.92 4.63 -4.70
C ASN A 664 28.45 4.97 -4.41
N VAL A 665 28.09 4.97 -3.13
CA VAL A 665 26.71 5.14 -2.68
C VAL A 665 26.37 6.61 -2.37
N ASN A 666 27.38 7.45 -2.17
CA ASN A 666 27.22 8.87 -1.83
C ASN A 666 27.63 9.83 -2.97
N ASP A 667 27.30 9.48 -4.22
CA ASP A 667 27.58 10.28 -5.42
C ASP A 667 29.04 10.78 -5.56
N GLY A 668 30.01 10.03 -5.01
CA GLY A 668 31.43 10.35 -5.07
C GLY A 668 31.94 11.34 -4.01
N GLU A 669 31.11 11.78 -3.06
CA GLU A 669 31.54 12.62 -1.95
C GLU A 669 32.29 11.80 -0.88
N ALA A 670 33.44 12.33 -0.44
CA ALA A 670 34.28 11.68 0.57
C ALA A 670 33.65 11.79 1.97
N LEU A 671 33.53 10.65 2.65
CA LEU A 671 32.97 10.54 3.98
C LEU A 671 34.07 10.29 5.02
N GLU A 672 33.94 10.88 6.22
CA GLU A 672 34.89 10.65 7.32
C GLU A 672 34.56 9.36 8.10
N MET A 673 35.59 8.59 8.45
CA MET A 673 35.47 7.25 9.07
C MET A 673 34.71 7.21 10.40
N ASP A 674 34.78 8.29 11.17
CA ASP A 674 34.22 8.39 12.52
C ASP A 674 32.97 9.28 12.57
N THR A 675 32.51 9.79 11.43
CA THR A 675 31.23 10.51 11.36
C THR A 675 30.09 9.51 11.25
N SER A 676 29.00 9.77 11.98
CA SER A 676 27.76 9.00 11.85
C SER A 676 27.31 9.02 10.39
N LEU A 677 27.15 7.85 9.78
CA LEU A 677 26.78 7.73 8.37
C LEU A 677 25.45 8.44 8.06
N MET A 678 24.55 8.49 9.04
CA MET A 678 23.27 9.23 8.96
C MET A 678 23.45 10.75 9.04
N GLU A 679 24.44 11.25 9.79
CA GLU A 679 24.74 12.69 9.85
C GLU A 679 25.46 13.16 8.60
N ALA A 680 26.17 12.26 7.93
CA ALA A 680 26.89 12.52 6.70
C ALA A 680 26.02 12.45 5.42
N GLY A 681 24.69 12.33 5.57
CA GLY A 681 23.75 12.43 4.45
C GLY A 681 23.36 11.10 3.80
N ILE A 682 23.86 9.95 4.29
CA ILE A 682 23.42 8.64 3.80
C ILE A 682 21.95 8.43 4.22
N ASP A 683 21.05 8.48 3.23
CA ASP A 683 19.64 8.21 3.43
C ASP A 683 19.35 6.70 3.60
N SER A 684 18.09 6.35 3.85
CA SER A 684 17.69 4.95 4.09
C SER A 684 17.84 4.05 2.87
N LEU A 685 17.89 4.63 1.67
CA LEU A 685 18.12 3.91 0.41
C LEU A 685 19.61 3.62 0.25
N ALA A 686 20.43 4.64 0.39
CA ALA A 686 21.88 4.57 0.38
C ALA A 686 22.38 3.58 1.45
N ALA A 687 21.77 3.55 2.63
CA ALA A 687 22.11 2.59 3.69
C ALA A 687 21.93 1.11 3.29
N ILE A 688 20.85 0.79 2.57
CA ILE A 688 20.55 -0.58 2.11
C ILE A 688 21.50 -0.98 0.99
N THR A 689 21.74 -0.07 0.04
CA THR A 689 22.69 -0.27 -1.07
C THR A 689 24.10 -0.48 -0.54
N PHE A 690 24.53 0.36 0.41
CA PHE A 690 25.81 0.25 1.10
C PHE A 690 25.99 -1.10 1.79
N ARG A 691 24.99 -1.57 2.55
CA ARG A 691 25.01 -2.90 3.18
C ARG A 691 25.09 -4.02 2.14
N ASN A 692 24.26 -3.97 1.09
CA ASN A 692 24.22 -5.00 0.04
C ASN A 692 25.55 -5.12 -0.70
N GLU A 693 26.15 -3.99 -1.04
CA GLU A 693 27.43 -3.96 -1.71
C GLU A 693 28.57 -4.44 -0.80
N LEU A 694 28.55 -4.08 0.49
CA LEU A 694 29.49 -4.60 1.49
C LEU A 694 29.34 -6.12 1.68
N GLN A 695 28.12 -6.63 1.78
CA GLN A 695 27.86 -8.06 1.87
C GLN A 695 28.36 -8.81 0.63
N ARG A 696 28.17 -8.24 -0.57
CA ARG A 696 28.66 -8.82 -1.82
C ARG A 696 30.20 -8.82 -1.90
N LYS A 697 30.86 -7.73 -1.49
CA LYS A 697 32.32 -7.59 -1.54
C LYS A 697 33.04 -8.41 -0.45
N SER A 698 32.44 -8.52 0.73
CA SER A 698 33.01 -9.28 1.87
C SER A 698 32.65 -10.77 1.87
N GLY A 699 31.63 -11.19 1.11
CA GLY A 699 31.13 -12.57 1.15
C GLY A 699 30.50 -12.98 2.49
N LEU A 700 30.35 -12.04 3.44
CA LEU A 700 29.78 -12.27 4.76
C LEU A 700 28.30 -11.92 4.78
N THR A 701 27.51 -12.65 5.56
CA THR A 701 26.10 -12.31 5.80
C THR A 701 26.00 -11.17 6.81
N LEU A 702 25.56 -9.99 6.37
CA LEU A 702 25.43 -8.79 7.20
C LEU A 702 23.95 -8.53 7.56
N LYS A 703 23.69 -8.16 8.81
CA LYS A 703 22.31 -7.90 9.28
C LYS A 703 21.71 -6.67 8.60
N GLY A 704 20.39 -6.65 8.43
CA GLY A 704 19.67 -5.46 7.97
C GLY A 704 19.80 -4.26 8.91
N THR A 705 20.17 -4.50 10.17
CA THR A 705 20.42 -3.48 11.19
C THR A 705 21.87 -2.99 11.25
N LEU A 706 22.76 -3.42 10.34
CA LEU A 706 24.21 -3.15 10.40
C LEU A 706 24.56 -1.69 10.75
N MET A 707 23.96 -0.72 10.06
CA MET A 707 24.22 0.71 10.28
C MET A 707 23.55 1.30 11.51
N PHE A 708 22.60 0.59 12.13
CA PHE A 708 22.01 0.96 13.41
C PHE A 708 22.82 0.42 14.58
N ASP A 709 23.33 -0.81 14.42
CA ASP A 709 24.17 -1.47 15.43
C ASP A 709 25.60 -0.88 15.44
N TYR A 710 26.07 -0.40 14.28
CA TYR A 710 27.40 0.17 14.05
C TYR A 710 27.27 1.47 13.23
N PRO A 711 27.00 2.62 13.88
CA PRO A 711 26.65 3.87 13.19
C PRO A 711 27.78 4.56 12.42
N THR A 712 29.05 4.19 12.67
CA THR A 712 30.22 4.75 11.97
C THR A 712 30.92 3.73 11.07
N MET A 713 31.64 4.20 10.04
CA MET A 713 32.43 3.32 9.16
C MET A 713 33.53 2.57 9.92
N SER A 714 34.11 3.19 10.96
CA SER A 714 35.10 2.56 11.84
C SER A 714 34.52 1.38 12.65
N GLU A 715 33.30 1.52 13.16
CA GLU A 715 32.60 0.46 13.90
C GLU A 715 32.20 -0.70 12.97
N ILE A 716 31.71 -0.39 11.77
CA ILE A 716 31.39 -1.40 10.75
C ILE A 716 32.65 -2.16 10.33
N ALA A 717 33.78 -1.45 10.15
CA ALA A 717 35.06 -2.08 9.81
C ALA A 717 35.50 -3.07 10.90
N SER A 718 35.36 -2.67 12.17
CA SER A 718 35.73 -3.50 13.30
C SER A 718 34.82 -4.73 13.41
N HIS A 719 33.51 -4.55 13.20
CA HIS A 719 32.55 -5.65 13.20
C HIS A 719 32.78 -6.67 12.09
N ILE A 720 33.09 -6.21 10.87
CA ILE A 720 33.41 -7.11 9.74
C ILE A 720 34.69 -7.91 10.01
N VAL A 721 35.71 -7.28 10.61
CA VAL A 721 36.94 -7.98 11.03
C VAL A 721 36.61 -9.03 12.10
N GLU A 722 35.79 -8.70 13.10
CA GLU A 722 35.33 -9.66 14.12
C GLU A 722 34.57 -10.84 13.50
N LEU A 723 33.63 -10.58 12.59
CA LEU A 723 32.86 -11.60 11.88
C LEU A 723 33.73 -12.49 10.99
N SER A 724 34.82 -11.95 10.43
CA SER A 724 35.75 -12.71 9.59
C SER A 724 36.73 -13.58 10.39
N ASN A 725 36.97 -13.22 11.65
CA ASN A 725 37.89 -13.92 12.55
C ASN A 725 37.19 -14.93 13.47
N GLY A 726 35.89 -14.74 13.76
CA GLY A 726 35.02 -15.70 14.44
C GLY A 726 34.78 -16.96 13.61
#